data_AF-A0A7Z2KXU8-F1
#
_entry.id   AF-A0A7Z2KXU8-F1
#
_cell.length_a   1.000
_cell.length_b   1.000
_cell.length_c   1.000
_cell.angle_alpha   90.00
_cell.angle_beta   90.00
_cell.angle_gamma   90.00
#
_symmetry.space_group_name_H-M   'P 1'
#
loop_
_entity.id
_entity.type
_entity.pdbx_description
1 polymer ?
#
loop_
_entity_poly.entity_id
_entity_poly.type
_entity_poly.pdbx_seq_one_letter_code
_entity_poly.pdbx_strand_id
1 'polypeptide(L)'
;MRQKPGPLRPSPTTEIPGTSTPSPAPYDRPFDLDSRLPGRLRTASSSELPGMNTDGSPSSTASVEPSITITRMPDAQTPARSPTTSPLEPYFQHVDASLPHEADGLKTYKGRQFADVANEDGSASGLTVMVAFHDLIKTWRARLPSERTPSGPPLYRVSDSNLWSLKKPIEYYDPRQYVPSHTADAQGYYSVHQQVALQHSGPYGNWTEFKVTARDAGFAFTDEKRRLIRVDPIEARGDSAIPLKLAHWSDGDIWSVYRLEGAQALAFRIEAESSGKAPDWATRYNEPDIHTFLTDSLRWSYPQKTKDERSQILRSYNLSIAQQNRLRLDMEHGHFPEWAEHHKRLTQNTLDDKRFALIAQELGPFSLRLREEGESYTYDLPPVEQRYEESFLKGYLEHAGYQRNQHDYLYRTDIPAMFRADMRTPFELARDKRLVKLRGNPSDSTTKSAFSATFGAANGLTYMGFDYYSNPRHYNSQANRYPGHFSDSDSSSGNRHSSANESETSFEMDNSRDYPLLRRRQLLGFLYVIDTRGIEVVPRVENIYLNDRDFDGDVLEGRISMPTRGISAERIWLVSSDLSRAARVEDILVQAGDRAEAIEKATWAGTDAYDAYTHGTTPYDDLINQIARSGGVVLTLAKGKNTFSNDVTWPVAEHYRA
;
A
#
# COMPACT_ATOMS: atom_id res chain seq x y z
N MET A 1 63.10 2.92 -16.37
CA MET A 1 63.46 1.72 -15.58
C MET A 1 62.35 0.70 -15.73
N ARG A 2 62.62 -0.41 -16.43
CA ARG A 2 61.67 -1.50 -16.72
C ARG A 2 61.54 -2.42 -15.49
N GLN A 3 60.32 -2.72 -15.05
CA GLN A 3 60.07 -3.87 -14.17
C GLN A 3 59.55 -5.07 -14.99
N LYS A 4 60.07 -6.25 -14.64
CA LYS A 4 59.77 -7.55 -15.25
C LYS A 4 58.39 -8.06 -14.82
N PRO A 5 57.69 -8.85 -15.65
CA PRO A 5 56.45 -9.53 -15.26
C PRO A 5 56.72 -10.78 -14.39
N GLY A 6 55.93 -10.95 -13.34
CA GLY A 6 55.88 -12.15 -12.49
C GLY A 6 55.04 -13.29 -13.11
N PRO A 7 55.07 -14.50 -12.52
CA PRO A 7 54.77 -15.74 -13.22
C PRO A 7 53.28 -16.05 -13.44
N LEU A 8 53.05 -16.83 -14.50
CA LEU A 8 51.77 -17.38 -14.97
C LEU A 8 51.05 -18.21 -13.91
N ARG A 9 49.75 -17.96 -13.75
CA ARG A 9 48.82 -18.75 -12.91
C ARG A 9 48.38 -20.01 -13.68
N PRO A 10 48.25 -21.17 -13.03
CA PRO A 10 47.97 -22.45 -13.71
C PRO A 10 46.57 -22.53 -14.33
N SER A 11 46.48 -23.26 -15.44
CA SER A 11 45.26 -23.60 -16.18
C SER A 11 44.25 -24.34 -15.31
N PRO A 12 42.93 -24.07 -15.43
CA PRO A 12 41.91 -24.81 -14.72
C PRO A 12 41.69 -26.20 -15.32
N THR A 13 41.58 -27.18 -14.43
CA THR A 13 41.29 -28.60 -14.68
C THR A 13 39.89 -28.80 -15.25
N THR A 14 39.78 -29.73 -16.18
CA THR A 14 38.54 -30.26 -16.78
C THR A 14 37.71 -31.00 -15.72
N GLU A 15 36.48 -30.54 -15.45
CA GLU A 15 35.45 -31.33 -14.76
C GLU A 15 34.28 -31.68 -15.70
N ILE A 16 33.79 -32.90 -15.52
CA ILE A 16 32.88 -33.68 -16.36
C ILE A 16 31.42 -33.22 -16.15
N PRO A 17 30.55 -33.23 -17.18
CA PRO A 17 29.18 -32.76 -17.08
C PRO A 17 28.28 -33.71 -16.27
N GLY A 18 27.62 -33.16 -15.25
CA GLY A 18 26.56 -33.80 -14.48
C GLY A 18 25.18 -33.66 -15.15
N THR A 19 24.51 -34.80 -15.24
CA THR A 19 23.21 -35.16 -15.80
C THR A 19 22.07 -34.12 -15.74
N SER A 20 21.48 -33.84 -16.90
CA SER A 20 20.22 -33.10 -17.08
C SER A 20 19.01 -33.93 -16.65
N THR A 21 18.02 -33.30 -16.01
CA THR A 21 16.67 -33.86 -15.80
C THR A 21 15.62 -32.82 -16.27
N PRO A 22 14.52 -33.22 -16.94
CA PRO A 22 13.84 -32.40 -17.93
C PRO A 22 12.67 -31.55 -17.41
N SER A 23 12.37 -30.48 -18.16
CA SER A 23 11.16 -29.64 -18.04
C SER A 23 9.85 -30.44 -18.24
N PRO A 24 8.76 -30.10 -17.54
CA PRO A 24 7.42 -30.44 -17.97
C PRO A 24 6.83 -29.38 -18.92
N ALA A 25 6.21 -29.87 -19.99
CA ALA A 25 5.43 -29.12 -20.99
C ALA A 25 4.01 -28.79 -20.45
N PRO A 26 3.24 -27.95 -21.17
CA PRO A 26 2.14 -27.14 -20.63
C PRO A 26 0.79 -27.88 -20.58
N TYR A 27 -0.09 -27.49 -19.66
CA TYR A 27 -1.47 -27.97 -19.62
C TYR A 27 -2.45 -26.90 -20.09
N ASP A 28 -3.28 -27.35 -21.05
CA ASP A 28 -4.40 -26.69 -21.70
C ASP A 28 -5.52 -26.24 -20.76
N ARG A 29 -6.23 -25.18 -21.16
CA ARG A 29 -7.57 -24.81 -20.69
C ARG A 29 -8.63 -25.78 -21.25
N PRO A 30 -9.84 -25.83 -20.64
CA PRO A 30 -10.95 -25.04 -21.22
C PRO A 30 -11.91 -24.38 -20.20
N PHE A 31 -12.40 -23.18 -20.55
CA PHE A 31 -13.80 -22.65 -20.59
C PHE A 31 -14.94 -23.54 -20.04
N ASP A 32 -16.10 -23.11 -19.52
CA ASP A 32 -16.80 -21.83 -19.25
C ASP A 32 -18.17 -22.16 -18.56
N LEU A 33 -18.93 -21.14 -18.15
CA LEU A 33 -20.41 -21.08 -17.95
C LEU A 33 -21.08 -21.58 -16.65
N ASP A 34 -21.36 -20.60 -15.78
CA ASP A 34 -22.65 -20.09 -15.27
C ASP A 34 -23.93 -20.99 -15.23
N SER A 35 -24.72 -20.75 -14.16
CA SER A 35 -26.19 -20.57 -14.12
C SER A 35 -27.08 -21.49 -13.23
N ARG A 36 -27.74 -20.83 -12.25
CA ARG A 36 -29.18 -20.88 -11.87
C ARG A 36 -29.84 -22.19 -11.32
N LEU A 37 -30.42 -22.06 -10.11
CA LEU A 37 -31.45 -22.89 -9.43
C LEU A 37 -32.71 -23.19 -10.29
N PRO A 38 -33.76 -23.97 -9.86
CA PRO A 38 -33.95 -25.00 -8.81
C PRO A 38 -34.71 -26.28 -9.31
N GLY A 39 -34.93 -27.32 -8.46
CA GLY A 39 -35.92 -28.36 -8.79
C GLY A 39 -35.96 -29.64 -7.93
N ARG A 40 -36.90 -29.66 -6.97
CA ARG A 40 -37.42 -30.76 -6.12
C ARG A 40 -37.66 -32.11 -6.83
N LEU A 41 -37.34 -33.23 -6.17
CA LEU A 41 -38.17 -34.46 -6.15
C LEU A 41 -37.88 -35.27 -4.86
N ARG A 42 -38.94 -35.93 -4.36
CA ARG A 42 -39.15 -36.50 -3.02
C ARG A 42 -39.56 -37.97 -3.20
N THR A 43 -39.05 -38.90 -2.39
CA THR A 43 -39.64 -40.20 -1.95
C THR A 43 -38.52 -41.05 -1.33
N ALA A 44 -38.68 -41.92 -0.34
CA ALA A 44 -39.75 -42.29 0.59
C ALA A 44 -39.12 -43.15 1.71
N SER A 45 -39.81 -43.22 2.84
CA SER A 45 -39.52 -43.88 4.11
C SER A 45 -39.88 -45.38 4.17
N SER A 46 -39.18 -46.15 5.01
CA SER A 46 -39.70 -47.24 5.91
C SER A 46 -38.49 -48.05 6.45
N SER A 47 -38.09 -47.93 7.72
CA SER A 47 -38.59 -48.64 8.93
C SER A 47 -38.59 -50.17 8.83
N GLU A 48 -37.73 -50.84 9.60
CA GLU A 48 -38.00 -52.12 10.28
C GLU A 48 -36.95 -52.40 11.38
N LEU A 49 -37.45 -52.77 12.57
CA LEU A 49 -36.73 -53.39 13.70
C LEU A 49 -37.16 -54.87 13.77
N PRO A 50 -36.34 -55.76 14.35
CA PRO A 50 -36.79 -56.52 15.54
C PRO A 50 -35.64 -56.82 16.53
N GLY A 51 -35.79 -57.17 17.81
CA GLY A 51 -36.94 -57.47 18.69
C GLY A 51 -36.45 -58.21 19.96
N MET A 52 -37.32 -58.27 20.99
CA MET A 52 -37.45 -59.25 22.11
C MET A 52 -36.31 -59.41 23.14
N ASN A 53 -36.46 -59.71 24.44
CA ASN A 53 -37.49 -59.87 25.50
C ASN A 53 -36.64 -59.90 26.84
N THR A 54 -37.07 -59.61 28.07
CA THR A 54 -38.00 -60.36 28.95
C THR A 54 -38.15 -59.66 30.33
N ASP A 55 -39.36 -59.77 30.87
CA ASP A 55 -39.97 -59.59 32.22
C ASP A 55 -39.17 -59.47 33.53
N GLY A 56 -39.77 -58.74 34.49
CA GLY A 56 -39.69 -58.99 35.94
C GLY A 56 -39.96 -57.78 36.87
N SER A 57 -41.09 -57.75 37.59
CA SER A 57 -41.44 -56.87 38.75
C SER A 57 -41.73 -57.79 39.98
N PRO A 58 -41.76 -57.38 41.29
CA PRO A 58 -42.21 -56.09 41.85
C PRO A 58 -41.57 -55.55 43.18
N SER A 59 -41.89 -54.28 43.51
CA SER A 59 -42.11 -53.60 44.81
C SER A 59 -41.29 -53.89 46.10
N SER A 60 -40.66 -52.84 46.68
CA SER A 60 -40.94 -52.33 48.05
C SER A 60 -40.14 -51.06 48.45
N THR A 61 -40.89 -50.03 48.83
CA THR A 61 -40.69 -48.95 49.84
C THR A 61 -39.31 -48.42 50.28
N ALA A 62 -39.15 -47.12 50.04
CA ALA A 62 -38.71 -46.05 50.96
C ALA A 62 -37.23 -45.98 51.43
N SER A 63 -36.49 -45.00 50.88
CA SER A 63 -35.82 -43.97 51.69
C SER A 63 -35.53 -42.73 50.83
N VAL A 64 -35.73 -41.56 51.42
CA VAL A 64 -35.53 -40.24 50.83
C VAL A 64 -34.11 -39.78 51.14
N GLU A 65 -33.32 -39.52 50.10
CA GLU A 65 -32.24 -38.52 50.11
C GLU A 65 -32.21 -37.87 48.71
N PRO A 66 -32.42 -36.55 48.55
CA PRO A 66 -32.18 -35.90 47.28
C PRO A 66 -30.67 -35.70 47.11
N SER A 67 -30.02 -36.60 46.40
CA SER A 67 -28.74 -36.32 45.77
C SER A 67 -28.97 -35.38 44.59
N ILE A 68 -28.81 -34.07 44.82
CA ILE A 68 -28.76 -33.09 43.72
C ILE A 68 -27.49 -33.38 42.92
N THR A 69 -27.64 -34.11 41.81
CA THR A 69 -26.62 -34.20 40.78
C THR A 69 -26.76 -32.96 39.90
N ILE A 70 -25.82 -32.03 40.01
CA ILE A 70 -25.70 -30.91 39.07
C ILE A 70 -25.14 -31.49 37.76
N THR A 71 -26.02 -31.88 36.84
CA THR A 71 -25.63 -32.13 35.46
C THR A 71 -25.43 -30.78 34.79
N ARG A 72 -24.17 -30.42 34.53
CA ARG A 72 -23.81 -29.28 33.67
C ARG A 72 -24.44 -29.53 32.29
N MET A 73 -25.40 -28.70 31.88
CA MET A 73 -25.83 -28.70 30.48
C MET A 73 -24.60 -28.40 29.61
N PRO A 74 -24.42 -29.09 28.47
CA PRO A 74 -23.42 -28.68 27.50
C PRO A 74 -23.71 -27.22 27.15
N ASP A 75 -22.69 -26.37 27.17
CA ASP A 75 -22.77 -25.01 26.68
C ASP A 75 -23.39 -25.07 25.28
N ALA A 76 -24.64 -24.61 25.17
CA ALA A 76 -25.25 -24.37 23.88
C ALA A 76 -24.36 -23.32 23.23
N GLN A 77 -23.58 -23.73 22.22
CA GLN A 77 -22.87 -22.82 21.35
C GLN A 77 -23.90 -21.83 20.83
N THR A 78 -23.88 -20.63 21.39
CA THR A 78 -24.68 -19.50 20.92
C THR A 78 -24.30 -19.30 19.46
N PRO A 79 -25.23 -19.40 18.50
CA PRO A 79 -24.88 -19.16 17.11
C PRO A 79 -24.29 -17.76 16.97
N ALA A 80 -23.18 -17.67 16.23
CA ALA A 80 -22.51 -16.41 15.93
C ALA A 80 -23.53 -15.41 15.38
N ARG A 81 -23.67 -14.28 16.07
CA ARG A 81 -24.60 -13.20 15.73
C ARG A 81 -24.12 -12.51 14.46
N SER A 82 -25.03 -12.26 13.52
CA SER A 82 -24.73 -11.59 12.25
C SER A 82 -24.34 -10.10 12.45
N PRO A 83 -23.47 -9.54 11.59
CA PRO A 83 -22.74 -8.28 11.84
C PRO A 83 -23.51 -6.96 11.58
N THR A 84 -24.85 -6.96 11.56
CA THR A 84 -25.65 -5.76 11.22
C THR A 84 -26.86 -5.52 12.14
N THR A 85 -26.77 -6.00 13.38
CA THR A 85 -27.87 -5.93 14.34
C THR A 85 -27.77 -4.64 15.16
N SER A 86 -28.76 -3.73 15.10
CA SER A 86 -28.77 -2.50 15.92
C SER A 86 -28.61 -2.84 17.42
N PRO A 87 -27.86 -2.05 18.23
CA PRO A 87 -27.69 -2.35 19.65
C PRO A 87 -29.01 -2.30 20.44
N LEU A 88 -30.06 -1.70 19.86
CA LEU A 88 -31.42 -1.67 20.42
C LEU A 88 -32.29 -2.88 20.06
N GLU A 89 -31.87 -3.70 19.09
CA GLU A 89 -32.70 -4.78 18.56
C GLU A 89 -33.22 -5.78 19.59
N PRO A 90 -32.42 -6.21 20.58
CA PRO A 90 -32.91 -7.10 21.64
C PRO A 90 -34.00 -6.45 22.53
N TYR A 91 -34.11 -5.13 22.52
CA TYR A 91 -34.94 -4.35 23.43
C TYR A 91 -36.24 -3.86 22.80
N PHE A 92 -36.46 -4.11 21.51
CA PHE A 92 -37.68 -3.69 20.84
C PHE A 92 -38.91 -4.32 21.48
N GLN A 93 -39.93 -3.50 21.70
CA GLN A 93 -41.20 -3.89 22.28
C GLN A 93 -42.33 -3.50 21.35
N HIS A 94 -43.33 -4.38 21.24
CA HIS A 94 -44.59 -4.04 20.61
C HIS A 94 -45.51 -3.41 21.65
N VAL A 95 -45.61 -2.09 21.61
CA VAL A 95 -46.45 -1.28 22.48
C VAL A 95 -47.42 -0.49 21.60
N ASP A 96 -48.64 -0.27 22.10
CA ASP A 96 -49.67 0.44 21.35
C ASP A 96 -49.21 1.85 20.96
N ALA A 97 -49.24 2.14 19.66
CA ALA A 97 -48.80 3.40 19.10
C ALA A 97 -49.68 4.58 19.54
N SER A 98 -50.93 4.34 19.95
CA SER A 98 -51.84 5.41 20.39
C SER A 98 -51.63 5.88 21.84
N LEU A 99 -50.67 5.31 22.57
CA LEU A 99 -50.35 5.78 23.93
C LEU A 99 -49.77 7.20 23.88
N PRO A 100 -50.28 8.14 24.68
CA PRO A 100 -49.78 9.50 24.72
C PRO A 100 -48.40 9.55 25.40
N HIS A 101 -47.56 10.48 24.95
CA HIS A 101 -46.31 10.81 25.63
C HIS A 101 -46.55 11.73 26.83
N GLU A 102 -45.78 11.53 27.89
CA GLU A 102 -45.65 12.44 29.02
C GLU A 102 -44.78 13.65 28.66
N ALA A 103 -44.69 14.63 29.56
CA ALA A 103 -43.95 15.88 29.33
C ALA A 103 -42.44 15.64 29.09
N ASP A 104 -41.90 14.56 29.61
CA ASP A 104 -40.52 14.12 29.40
C ASP A 104 -40.30 13.39 28.06
N GLY A 105 -41.37 13.17 27.28
CA GLY A 105 -41.32 12.50 25.98
C GLY A 105 -41.34 10.98 26.06
N LEU A 106 -41.62 10.38 27.22
CA LEU A 106 -41.79 8.93 27.41
C LEU A 106 -43.26 8.51 27.42
N LYS A 107 -43.52 7.23 27.18
CA LYS A 107 -44.85 6.62 27.34
C LYS A 107 -44.86 5.77 28.61
N THR A 108 -45.91 5.90 29.42
CA THR A 108 -46.14 5.02 30.56
C THR A 108 -47.28 4.05 30.29
N TYR A 109 -47.00 2.76 30.42
CA TYR A 109 -48.01 1.71 30.30
C TYR A 109 -47.78 0.62 31.34
N LYS A 110 -48.81 0.33 32.15
CA LYS A 110 -48.76 -0.66 33.25
C LYS A 110 -47.58 -0.44 34.21
N GLY A 111 -47.31 0.82 34.56
CA GLY A 111 -46.23 1.20 35.48
C GLY A 111 -44.82 1.04 34.91
N ARG A 112 -44.70 0.91 33.58
CA ARG A 112 -43.44 0.75 32.85
C ARG A 112 -43.28 1.89 31.86
N GLN A 113 -42.05 2.34 31.66
CA GLN A 113 -41.73 3.43 30.75
C GLN A 113 -41.17 2.91 29.43
N PHE A 114 -41.54 3.60 28.36
CA PHE A 114 -41.19 3.27 26.98
C PHE A 114 -40.78 4.52 26.22
N ALA A 115 -39.78 4.38 25.35
CA ALA A 115 -39.26 5.44 24.49
C ALA A 115 -39.47 5.08 23.03
N ASP A 116 -39.97 6.02 22.23
CA ASP A 116 -40.01 5.86 20.77
C ASP A 116 -38.65 6.27 20.18
N VAL A 117 -38.12 5.42 19.31
CA VAL A 117 -36.76 5.54 18.80
C VAL A 117 -36.73 6.40 17.53
N ALA A 118 -35.75 7.29 17.42
CA ALA A 118 -35.46 8.05 16.22
C ALA A 118 -34.55 7.27 15.25
N ASN A 119 -34.74 7.48 13.96
CA ASN A 119 -33.75 7.17 12.92
C ASN A 119 -32.54 8.13 13.03
N GLU A 120 -31.48 7.84 12.29
CA GLU A 120 -30.26 8.67 12.31
C GLU A 120 -30.47 10.12 11.86
N ASP A 121 -31.47 10.36 11.02
CA ASP A 121 -31.88 11.68 10.53
C ASP A 121 -32.81 12.44 11.50
N GLY A 122 -33.11 11.84 12.66
CA GLY A 122 -33.99 12.41 13.68
C GLY A 122 -35.49 12.16 13.42
N SER A 123 -35.85 11.46 12.34
CA SER A 123 -37.24 11.08 12.06
C SER A 123 -37.70 9.91 12.94
N ALA A 124 -39.00 9.69 13.07
CA ALA A 124 -39.52 8.57 13.85
C ALA A 124 -39.23 7.23 13.14
N SER A 125 -38.59 6.28 13.86
CA SER A 125 -38.33 4.93 13.32
C SER A 125 -39.57 4.02 13.36
N GLY A 126 -40.59 4.38 14.15
CA GLY A 126 -41.73 3.52 14.45
C GLY A 126 -41.42 2.38 15.43
N LEU A 127 -40.19 2.33 15.97
CA LEU A 127 -39.76 1.34 16.96
C LEU A 127 -39.87 1.93 18.37
N THR A 128 -40.23 1.09 19.33
CA THR A 128 -40.38 1.45 20.74
C THR A 128 -39.56 0.50 21.60
N VAL A 129 -38.89 1.03 22.64
CA VAL A 129 -38.10 0.24 23.59
C VAL A 129 -38.53 0.52 25.01
N MET A 130 -38.46 -0.49 25.88
CA MET A 130 -38.68 -0.32 27.31
C MET A 130 -37.45 0.31 27.94
N VAL A 131 -37.65 1.30 28.83
CA VAL A 131 -36.55 2.05 29.44
C VAL A 131 -36.64 2.08 30.97
N ALA A 132 -35.49 2.24 31.62
CA ALA A 132 -35.38 2.61 33.03
C ALA A 132 -34.26 3.63 33.22
N PHE A 133 -34.43 4.53 34.19
CA PHE A 133 -33.43 5.54 34.49
C PHE A 133 -32.21 4.88 35.14
N HIS A 134 -31.02 5.20 34.66
CA HIS A 134 -29.77 4.67 35.18
C HIS A 134 -29.01 5.75 35.94
N ASP A 135 -28.98 5.62 37.27
CA ASP A 135 -28.50 6.67 38.18
C ASP A 135 -27.05 7.10 37.97
N LEU A 136 -26.19 6.22 37.47
CA LEU A 136 -24.79 6.57 37.21
C LEU A 136 -24.62 7.45 35.96
N ILE A 137 -25.31 7.11 34.87
CA ILE A 137 -25.18 7.80 33.57
C ILE A 137 -26.14 9.01 33.51
N LYS A 138 -27.05 9.13 34.49
CA LYS A 138 -28.08 10.17 34.58
C LYS A 138 -28.94 10.25 33.31
N THR A 139 -29.22 9.09 32.71
CA THR A 139 -30.06 9.00 31.52
C THR A 139 -30.88 7.70 31.51
N TRP A 140 -31.86 7.65 30.61
CA TRP A 140 -32.66 6.46 30.34
C TRP A 140 -31.84 5.44 29.56
N ARG A 141 -31.86 4.18 30.01
CA ARG A 141 -31.26 3.05 29.28
C ARG A 141 -32.34 2.07 28.87
N ALA A 142 -32.15 1.45 27.70
CA ALA A 142 -33.00 0.35 27.29
C ALA A 142 -32.88 -0.82 28.29
N ARG A 143 -33.98 -1.53 28.52
CA ARG A 143 -34.05 -2.70 29.42
C ARG A 143 -34.94 -3.77 28.86
N LEU A 144 -34.61 -5.02 29.19
CA LEU A 144 -35.52 -6.12 28.94
C LEU A 144 -36.65 -6.13 29.99
N PRO A 145 -37.84 -6.65 29.65
CA PRO A 145 -38.93 -6.81 30.61
C PRO A 145 -38.57 -7.65 31.85
N SER A 146 -37.63 -8.59 31.72
CA SER A 146 -37.14 -9.48 32.77
C SER A 146 -36.08 -8.83 33.67
N GLU A 147 -35.49 -7.71 33.26
CA GLU A 147 -34.39 -7.10 33.98
C GLU A 147 -34.87 -6.23 35.14
N ARG A 148 -34.09 -6.18 36.22
CA ARG A 148 -34.30 -5.20 37.29
C ARG A 148 -33.50 -3.92 37.03
N THR A 149 -32.24 -4.08 36.60
CA THR A 149 -31.32 -2.99 36.25
C THR A 149 -31.17 -2.95 34.73
N PRO A 150 -31.27 -1.78 34.08
CA PRO A 150 -31.18 -1.71 32.62
C PRO A 150 -29.76 -2.04 32.13
N SER A 151 -29.65 -3.03 31.24
CA SER A 151 -28.37 -3.46 30.63
C SER A 151 -28.14 -2.86 29.24
N GLY A 152 -29.19 -2.36 28.59
CA GLY A 152 -29.16 -1.85 27.22
C GLY A 152 -28.50 -0.48 27.08
N PRO A 153 -28.37 0.02 25.85
CA PRO A 153 -27.69 1.28 25.59
C PRO A 153 -28.44 2.50 26.16
N PRO A 154 -27.70 3.58 26.49
CA PRO A 154 -28.29 4.85 26.89
C PRO A 154 -29.01 5.52 25.72
N LEU A 155 -30.11 6.20 26.04
CA LEU A 155 -30.97 6.91 25.12
C LEU A 155 -31.04 8.38 25.52
N TYR A 156 -31.05 9.26 24.52
CA TYR A 156 -31.07 10.70 24.68
C TYR A 156 -32.22 11.28 23.89
N ARG A 157 -32.99 12.16 24.53
CA ARG A 157 -34.13 12.83 23.90
C ARG A 157 -33.61 13.72 22.76
N VAL A 158 -34.23 13.62 21.59
CA VAL A 158 -33.90 14.42 20.42
C VAL A 158 -34.55 15.79 20.59
N SER A 159 -33.79 16.77 21.08
CA SER A 159 -34.29 18.12 21.39
C SER A 159 -35.57 18.05 22.26
N ASP A 160 -36.55 18.91 22.00
CA ASP A 160 -37.84 18.89 22.70
C ASP A 160 -38.87 17.91 22.08
N SER A 161 -38.45 17.00 21.21
CA SER A 161 -39.34 16.04 20.56
C SER A 161 -39.72 14.87 21.49
N ASN A 162 -40.62 13.99 21.03
CA ASN A 162 -40.97 12.76 21.75
C ASN A 162 -40.13 11.55 21.32
N LEU A 163 -39.04 11.80 20.59
CA LEU A 163 -38.17 10.76 20.05
C LEU A 163 -36.85 10.70 20.80
N TRP A 164 -36.31 9.48 20.87
CA TRP A 164 -35.09 9.17 21.61
C TRP A 164 -34.07 8.53 20.68
N SER A 165 -32.80 8.90 20.82
CA SER A 165 -31.71 8.37 19.99
C SER A 165 -30.55 7.86 20.84
N LEU A 166 -29.71 7.03 20.23
CA LEU A 166 -28.45 6.58 20.83
C LEU A 166 -27.37 7.67 20.84
N LYS A 167 -27.55 8.74 20.05
CA LYS A 167 -26.56 9.81 19.90
C LYS A 167 -26.73 10.82 21.04
N LYS A 168 -25.77 10.85 21.95
CA LYS A 168 -25.67 11.91 22.95
C LYS A 168 -25.44 13.26 22.24
N PRO A 169 -26.19 14.32 22.58
CA PRO A 169 -25.86 15.68 22.12
C PRO A 169 -24.45 16.07 22.59
N ILE A 170 -23.60 16.48 21.65
CA ILE A 170 -22.22 16.88 21.91
C ILE A 170 -22.13 18.40 22.01
N GLU A 171 -21.53 18.90 23.09
CA GLU A 171 -21.20 20.31 23.26
C GLU A 171 -19.82 20.62 22.67
N TYR A 172 -19.74 21.62 21.80
CA TYR A 172 -18.47 22.07 21.22
C TYR A 172 -18.05 23.41 21.82
N TYR A 173 -16.73 23.59 22.00
CA TYR A 173 -16.19 24.93 22.20
C TYR A 173 -16.24 25.74 20.91
N ASP A 174 -16.52 27.05 21.01
CA ASP A 174 -16.45 27.96 19.87
C ASP A 174 -14.97 28.15 19.46
N PRO A 175 -14.54 27.73 18.26
CA PRO A 175 -13.16 27.83 17.82
C PRO A 175 -12.66 29.27 17.66
N ARG A 176 -13.56 30.27 17.63
CA ARG A 176 -13.17 31.69 17.61
C ARG A 176 -12.77 32.20 19.00
N GLN A 177 -13.31 31.58 20.05
CA GLN A 177 -13.14 32.00 21.44
C GLN A 177 -12.20 31.09 22.22
N TYR A 178 -11.97 29.86 21.74
CA TYR A 178 -11.22 28.85 22.46
C TYR A 178 -10.19 28.15 21.57
N VAL A 179 -9.04 27.85 22.17
CA VAL A 179 -7.95 27.09 21.53
C VAL A 179 -7.45 25.99 22.46
N PRO A 180 -7.08 24.81 21.93
CA PRO A 180 -6.53 23.74 22.74
C PRO A 180 -5.04 23.96 23.02
N SER A 181 -4.52 23.23 24.00
CA SER A 181 -3.09 22.95 24.12
C SER A 181 -2.56 22.22 22.87
N HIS A 182 -1.25 22.30 22.63
CA HIS A 182 -0.64 21.60 21.48
C HIS A 182 -0.69 20.08 21.60
N THR A 183 -0.66 19.57 22.83
CA THR A 183 -0.66 18.15 23.15
C THR A 183 -1.76 17.84 24.16
N ALA A 184 -2.36 16.67 24.02
CA ALA A 184 -3.22 16.11 25.06
C ALA A 184 -2.38 15.63 26.26
N ASP A 185 -3.01 15.55 27.43
CA ASP A 185 -2.41 14.94 28.61
C ASP A 185 -2.38 13.40 28.51
N ALA A 186 -1.87 12.73 29.56
CA ALA A 186 -1.81 11.27 29.63
C ALA A 186 -3.19 10.58 29.61
N GLN A 187 -4.27 11.34 29.79
CA GLN A 187 -5.65 10.86 29.78
C GLN A 187 -6.36 11.18 28.46
N GLY A 188 -5.68 11.85 27.52
CA GLY A 188 -6.20 12.24 26.22
C GLY A 188 -6.95 13.57 26.20
N TYR A 189 -6.94 14.34 27.29
CA TYR A 189 -7.58 15.65 27.35
C TYR A 189 -6.68 16.75 26.82
N TYR A 190 -7.23 17.61 25.97
CA TYR A 190 -6.62 18.89 25.64
C TYR A 190 -7.07 19.95 26.65
N SER A 191 -6.12 20.65 27.28
CA SER A 191 -6.46 21.84 28.05
C SER A 191 -6.95 22.92 27.11
N VAL A 192 -8.10 23.52 27.40
CA VAL A 192 -8.69 24.57 26.57
C VAL A 192 -8.39 25.93 27.17
N HIS A 193 -8.04 26.89 26.33
CA HIS A 193 -7.72 28.25 26.71
C HIS A 193 -8.66 29.21 26.01
N GLN A 194 -9.09 30.27 26.69
CA GLN A 194 -9.89 31.32 26.10
C GLN A 194 -8.98 32.33 25.40
N GLN A 195 -9.35 32.73 24.19
CA GLN A 195 -8.67 33.76 23.42
C GLN A 195 -9.64 34.85 22.97
N VAL A 196 -9.10 36.02 22.69
CA VAL A 196 -9.83 37.14 22.07
C VAL A 196 -9.14 37.54 20.78
N ALA A 197 -9.94 37.85 19.77
CA ALA A 197 -9.49 38.45 18.52
C ALA A 197 -9.33 39.96 18.70
N LEU A 198 -8.11 40.45 18.64
CA LEU A 198 -7.77 41.86 18.65
C LEU A 198 -7.56 42.31 17.20
N GLN A 199 -8.40 43.22 16.74
CA GLN A 199 -8.28 43.77 15.39
C GLN A 199 -7.35 44.97 15.39
N HIS A 200 -6.32 44.91 14.56
CA HIS A 200 -5.35 45.97 14.37
C HIS A 200 -5.54 46.61 13.00
N SER A 201 -5.38 47.93 12.95
CA SER A 201 -5.37 48.70 11.70
C SER A 201 -4.03 49.41 11.57
N GLY A 202 -3.32 49.17 10.47
CA GLY A 202 -2.04 49.81 10.19
C GLY A 202 -1.83 50.12 8.71
N PRO A 203 -0.68 50.71 8.34
CA PRO A 203 -0.41 51.20 6.99
C PRO A 203 -0.40 50.10 5.91
N TYR A 204 -0.33 48.82 6.30
CA TYR A 204 -0.36 47.65 5.42
C TYR A 204 -1.71 46.90 5.43
N GLY A 205 -2.76 47.50 6.00
CA GLY A 205 -4.10 46.92 6.08
C GLY A 205 -4.52 46.51 7.50
N ASN A 206 -5.65 45.80 7.59
CA ASN A 206 -6.18 45.27 8.85
C ASN A 206 -5.68 43.84 9.07
N TRP A 207 -5.19 43.53 10.27
CA TRP A 207 -4.86 42.16 10.67
C TRP A 207 -5.48 41.82 12.02
N THR A 208 -5.68 40.53 12.28
CA THR A 208 -6.25 40.04 13.54
C THR A 208 -5.16 39.33 14.32
N GLU A 209 -4.91 39.78 15.54
CA GLU A 209 -4.07 39.09 16.51
C GLU A 209 -4.97 38.30 17.48
N PHE A 210 -4.67 37.03 17.70
CA PHE A 210 -5.35 36.24 18.73
C PHE A 210 -4.52 36.23 20.00
N LYS A 211 -5.10 36.71 21.11
CA LYS A 211 -4.43 36.74 22.41
C LYS A 211 -5.15 35.85 23.40
N VAL A 212 -4.43 34.90 24.01
CA VAL A 212 -4.96 34.06 25.10
C VAL A 212 -5.20 34.94 26.33
N THR A 213 -6.44 34.99 26.81
CA THR A 213 -6.87 35.80 27.96
C THR A 213 -7.05 34.98 29.23
N ALA A 214 -7.41 33.70 29.11
CA ALA A 214 -7.52 32.78 30.24
C ALA A 214 -6.95 31.42 29.85
N ARG A 215 -6.08 30.87 30.70
CA ARG A 215 -5.60 29.49 30.59
C ARG A 215 -6.54 28.58 31.37
N ASP A 216 -6.57 27.30 30.97
CA ASP A 216 -7.31 26.23 31.63
C ASP A 216 -8.80 26.51 31.84
N ALA A 217 -9.47 27.04 30.80
CA ALA A 217 -10.90 27.29 30.76
C ALA A 217 -11.76 26.00 30.74
N GLY A 218 -11.12 24.84 30.58
CA GLY A 218 -11.74 23.53 30.66
C GLY A 218 -10.92 22.49 29.89
N PHE A 219 -11.56 21.36 29.59
CA PHE A 219 -10.94 20.23 28.91
C PHE A 219 -11.75 19.84 27.68
N ALA A 220 -11.06 19.31 26.67
CA ALA A 220 -11.69 18.84 25.46
C ALA A 220 -11.10 17.54 24.93
N PHE A 221 -11.95 16.76 24.26
CA PHE A 221 -11.51 15.82 23.24
C PHE A 221 -11.56 16.48 21.85
N THR A 222 -10.95 15.83 20.87
CA THR A 222 -11.05 16.22 19.46
C THR A 222 -11.86 15.20 18.68
N ASP A 223 -12.67 15.68 17.74
CA ASP A 223 -13.34 14.82 16.76
C ASP A 223 -12.50 14.66 15.48
N GLU A 224 -13.06 13.95 14.49
CA GLU A 224 -12.37 13.67 13.21
C GLU A 224 -12.05 14.97 12.43
N LYS A 225 -12.80 16.04 12.69
CA LYS A 225 -12.62 17.37 12.08
C LYS A 225 -11.78 18.30 12.96
N ARG A 226 -11.13 17.77 14.00
CA ARG A 226 -10.35 18.50 15.01
C ARG A 226 -11.16 19.58 15.74
N ARG A 227 -12.48 19.43 15.82
CA ARG A 227 -13.34 20.31 16.63
C ARG A 227 -13.21 19.91 18.09
N LEU A 228 -13.24 20.89 18.97
CA LEU A 228 -13.09 20.71 20.41
C LEU A 228 -14.43 20.34 21.03
N ILE A 229 -14.52 19.11 21.53
CA ILE A 229 -15.67 18.60 22.27
C ILE A 229 -15.45 18.86 23.74
N ARG A 230 -16.35 19.59 24.38
CA ARG A 230 -16.26 19.94 25.79
C ARG A 230 -16.51 18.71 26.64
N VAL A 231 -15.62 18.46 27.60
CA VAL A 231 -15.72 17.34 28.53
C VAL A 231 -15.37 17.77 29.95
N ASP A 232 -16.00 17.10 30.92
CA ASP A 232 -15.63 17.20 32.33
C ASP A 232 -14.93 15.89 32.77
N PRO A 233 -13.62 15.93 33.04
CA PRO A 233 -12.89 14.75 33.51
C PRO A 233 -13.43 14.15 34.82
N ILE A 234 -14.12 14.92 35.65
CA ILE A 234 -14.68 14.44 36.93
C ILE A 234 -15.81 13.43 36.66
N GLU A 235 -16.66 13.70 35.67
CA GLU A 235 -17.76 12.79 35.32
C GLU A 235 -17.27 11.42 34.82
N ALA A 236 -16.12 11.38 34.14
CA ALA A 236 -15.53 10.14 33.62
C ALA A 236 -14.86 9.28 34.69
N ARG A 237 -14.52 9.86 35.85
CA ARG A 237 -13.74 9.21 36.91
C ARG A 237 -14.55 8.92 38.16
N GLY A 238 -15.63 9.66 38.39
CA GLY A 238 -16.44 9.51 39.60
C GLY A 238 -15.68 9.93 40.85
N ASP A 239 -15.97 9.27 41.96
CA ASP A 239 -15.34 9.57 43.26
C ASP A 239 -13.85 9.18 43.26
N SER A 240 -12.98 10.17 43.47
CA SER A 240 -11.53 10.00 43.52
C SER A 240 -11.05 9.13 44.69
N ALA A 241 -11.90 8.88 45.69
CA ALA A 241 -11.63 7.94 46.77
C ALA A 241 -11.72 6.47 46.33
N ILE A 242 -12.37 6.18 45.20
CA ILE A 242 -12.54 4.82 44.67
C ILE A 242 -11.49 4.57 43.57
N PRO A 243 -10.72 3.47 43.64
CA PRO A 243 -9.79 3.11 42.58
C PRO A 243 -10.50 2.98 41.23
N LEU A 244 -10.02 3.72 40.23
CA LEU A 244 -10.62 3.75 38.90
C LEU A 244 -10.57 2.36 38.25
N LYS A 245 -11.73 1.88 37.85
CA LYS A 245 -11.87 0.64 37.09
C LYS A 245 -11.29 0.80 35.67
N LEU A 246 -10.69 -0.26 35.15
CA LEU A 246 -10.10 -0.33 33.83
C LEU A 246 -9.04 0.77 33.61
N ALA A 247 -8.24 1.09 34.64
CA ALA A 247 -7.32 2.24 34.66
C ALA A 247 -6.26 2.26 33.53
N HIS A 248 -6.03 1.14 32.85
CA HIS A 248 -5.15 1.04 31.67
C HIS A 248 -5.78 1.56 30.37
N TRP A 249 -7.08 1.86 30.38
CA TRP A 249 -7.72 2.69 29.36
C TRP A 249 -7.71 4.13 29.86
N SER A 250 -7.15 5.05 29.09
CA SER A 250 -7.39 6.48 29.32
C SER A 250 -8.79 6.86 28.86
N ASP A 251 -9.25 8.04 29.29
CA ASP A 251 -10.55 8.54 28.85
C ASP A 251 -10.53 8.85 27.35
N GLY A 252 -9.41 9.37 26.83
CA GLY A 252 -9.16 9.55 25.41
C GLY A 252 -9.15 8.27 24.60
N ASP A 253 -8.71 7.14 25.17
CA ASP A 253 -8.79 5.84 24.50
C ASP A 253 -10.24 5.34 24.40
N ILE A 254 -11.03 5.53 25.45
CA ILE A 254 -12.47 5.19 25.45
C ILE A 254 -13.20 6.07 24.43
N TRP A 255 -12.86 7.36 24.37
CA TRP A 255 -13.35 8.29 23.36
C TRP A 255 -12.94 7.86 21.93
N SER A 256 -11.67 7.55 21.71
CA SER A 256 -11.15 7.22 20.37
C SER A 256 -11.75 5.93 19.82
N VAL A 257 -12.04 4.94 20.68
CA VAL A 257 -12.55 3.63 20.26
C VAL A 257 -14.07 3.55 20.29
N TYR A 258 -14.74 4.18 21.25
CA TYR A 258 -16.19 4.02 21.47
C TYR A 258 -17.00 5.32 21.44
N ARG A 259 -16.34 6.49 21.30
CA ARG A 259 -16.97 7.82 21.37
C ARG A 259 -17.81 8.02 22.64
N LEU A 260 -17.35 7.43 23.75
CA LEU A 260 -17.97 7.58 25.07
C LEU A 260 -17.17 8.59 25.90
N GLU A 261 -17.89 9.42 26.65
CA GLU A 261 -17.33 10.50 27.47
C GLU A 261 -18.11 10.66 28.79
N GLY A 262 -17.52 11.35 29.76
CA GLY A 262 -18.13 11.61 31.06
C GLY A 262 -18.67 10.35 31.72
N ALA A 263 -19.89 10.42 32.27
CA ALA A 263 -20.49 9.30 32.99
C ALA A 263 -20.68 8.01 32.17
N GLN A 264 -20.73 8.09 30.82
CA GLN A 264 -20.77 6.90 29.97
C GLN A 264 -19.44 6.15 30.00
N ALA A 265 -18.31 6.87 30.01
CA ALA A 265 -16.99 6.26 30.15
C ALA A 265 -16.84 5.57 31.51
N LEU A 266 -17.36 6.17 32.58
CA LEU A 266 -17.36 5.57 33.92
C LEU A 266 -18.17 4.26 33.97
N ALA A 267 -19.39 4.26 33.41
CA ALA A 267 -20.20 3.05 33.32
C ALA A 267 -19.54 1.96 32.47
N PHE A 268 -18.95 2.36 31.33
CA PHE A 268 -18.19 1.46 30.47
C PHE A 268 -17.07 0.76 31.24
N ARG A 269 -16.26 1.50 32.01
CA ARG A 269 -15.16 0.95 32.81
C ARG A 269 -15.63 -0.12 33.81
N ILE A 270 -16.72 0.16 34.53
CA ILE A 270 -17.27 -0.75 35.54
C ILE A 270 -17.75 -2.06 34.90
N GLU A 271 -18.54 -1.97 33.83
CA GLU A 271 -19.07 -3.15 33.15
C GLU A 271 -17.99 -3.92 32.40
N ALA A 272 -17.05 -3.21 31.76
CA ALA A 272 -15.93 -3.80 31.03
C ALA A 272 -14.97 -4.55 31.95
N GLU A 273 -14.62 -4.00 33.11
CA GLU A 273 -13.75 -4.69 34.04
C GLU A 273 -14.41 -5.97 34.60
N SER A 274 -15.73 -5.93 34.81
CA SER A 274 -16.47 -7.11 35.30
C SER A 274 -16.54 -8.26 34.28
N SER A 275 -16.62 -7.92 32.99
CA SER A 275 -16.81 -8.89 31.90
C SER A 275 -15.52 -9.26 31.16
N GLY A 276 -14.46 -8.46 31.32
CA GLY A 276 -13.20 -8.61 30.60
C GLY A 276 -13.25 -8.22 29.12
N LYS A 277 -14.37 -7.65 28.65
CA LYS A 277 -14.59 -7.22 27.27
C LYS A 277 -15.39 -5.92 27.22
N ALA A 278 -15.57 -5.35 26.03
CA ALA A 278 -16.46 -4.21 25.85
C ALA A 278 -17.91 -4.59 26.24
N PRO A 279 -18.66 -3.72 26.94
CA PRO A 279 -20.08 -3.94 27.19
C PRO A 279 -20.87 -4.03 25.89
N ASP A 280 -21.89 -4.90 25.84
CA ASP A 280 -22.65 -5.15 24.60
C ASP A 280 -23.40 -3.92 24.06
N TRP A 281 -23.62 -2.90 24.92
CA TRP A 281 -24.24 -1.64 24.52
C TRP A 281 -23.25 -0.61 23.94
N ALA A 282 -21.95 -0.78 24.19
CA ALA A 282 -20.93 0.15 23.74
C ALA A 282 -20.61 -0.12 22.27
N THR A 283 -21.10 0.75 21.38
CA THR A 283 -20.85 0.62 19.94
C THR A 283 -19.46 1.15 19.63
N ARG A 284 -18.67 0.35 18.93
CA ARG A 284 -17.32 0.75 18.50
C ARG A 284 -17.40 1.76 17.35
N TYR A 285 -16.54 2.76 17.39
CA TYR A 285 -16.35 3.68 16.27
C TYR A 285 -15.75 2.94 15.07
N ASN A 286 -16.32 3.19 13.88
CA ASN A 286 -15.85 2.59 12.63
C ASN A 286 -14.61 3.34 12.11
N GLU A 287 -13.46 3.10 12.74
CA GLU A 287 -12.18 3.71 12.38
C GLU A 287 -11.79 3.34 10.93
N PRO A 288 -11.72 4.28 9.97
CA PRO A 288 -11.36 3.96 8.60
C PRO A 288 -9.95 3.38 8.46
N ASP A 289 -8.99 3.82 9.29
CA ASP A 289 -7.63 3.28 9.26
C ASP A 289 -7.58 1.86 9.88
N ILE A 290 -7.35 0.86 9.03
CA ILE A 290 -7.34 -0.56 9.44
C ILE A 290 -6.25 -0.82 10.48
N HIS A 291 -5.08 -0.21 10.33
CA HIS A 291 -3.96 -0.41 11.24
C HIS A 291 -4.29 0.11 12.65
N THR A 292 -4.84 1.33 12.76
CA THR A 292 -5.32 1.91 14.01
C THR A 292 -6.44 1.07 14.61
N PHE A 293 -7.42 0.65 13.81
CA PHE A 293 -8.50 -0.23 14.27
C PHE A 293 -7.95 -1.51 14.92
N LEU A 294 -7.03 -2.21 14.25
CA LEU A 294 -6.44 -3.46 14.74
C LEU A 294 -5.58 -3.23 15.98
N THR A 295 -4.75 -2.18 15.98
CA THR A 295 -3.89 -1.82 17.12
C THR A 295 -4.69 -1.47 18.38
N ASP A 296 -5.83 -0.79 18.21
CA ASP A 296 -6.76 -0.50 19.30
C ASP A 296 -7.52 -1.75 19.76
N SER A 297 -7.87 -2.64 18.83
CA SER A 297 -8.52 -3.92 19.16
C SER A 297 -7.62 -4.80 20.04
N LEU A 298 -6.32 -4.82 19.76
CA LEU A 298 -5.32 -5.57 20.53
C LEU A 298 -5.22 -5.11 21.99
N ARG A 299 -5.76 -3.94 22.37
CA ARG A 299 -5.76 -3.47 23.77
C ARG A 299 -6.52 -4.41 24.69
N TRP A 300 -7.60 -5.05 24.21
CA TRP A 300 -8.35 -6.01 25.01
C TRP A 300 -7.51 -7.23 25.39
N SER A 301 -6.71 -7.74 24.46
CA SER A 301 -5.82 -8.88 24.71
C SER A 301 -4.52 -8.48 25.40
N TYR A 302 -4.06 -7.23 25.20
CA TYR A 302 -2.79 -6.71 25.69
C TYR A 302 -2.96 -5.37 26.42
N PRO A 303 -3.70 -5.33 27.55
CA PRO A 303 -4.07 -4.09 28.24
C PRO A 303 -2.88 -3.33 28.83
N GLN A 304 -1.81 -4.04 29.16
CA GLN A 304 -0.59 -3.47 29.76
C GLN A 304 0.41 -2.95 28.73
N LYS A 305 0.14 -3.17 27.44
CA LYS A 305 1.05 -2.80 26.36
C LYS A 305 0.70 -1.42 25.81
N THR A 306 1.72 -0.61 25.60
CA THR A 306 1.62 0.69 24.93
C THR A 306 1.14 0.54 23.49
N LYS A 307 0.71 1.64 22.86
CA LYS A 307 0.28 1.62 21.44
C LYS A 307 1.40 1.09 20.54
N ASP A 308 2.62 1.53 20.74
CA ASP A 308 3.78 1.11 19.94
C ASP A 308 4.09 -0.37 20.11
N GLU A 309 4.05 -0.90 21.34
CA GLU A 309 4.24 -2.34 21.54
C GLU A 309 3.10 -3.17 20.91
N ARG A 310 1.86 -2.68 20.92
CA ARG A 310 0.75 -3.35 20.22
C ARG A 310 0.91 -3.29 18.72
N SER A 311 1.40 -2.19 18.16
CA SER A 311 1.78 -2.09 16.75
C SER A 311 2.87 -3.09 16.40
N GLN A 312 3.88 -3.27 17.27
CA GLN A 312 4.92 -4.29 17.10
C GLN A 312 4.35 -5.72 17.16
N ILE A 313 3.39 -5.98 18.07
CA ILE A 313 2.68 -7.26 18.10
C ILE A 313 1.94 -7.49 16.79
N LEU A 314 1.17 -6.52 16.30
CA LEU A 314 0.44 -6.63 15.04
C LEU A 314 1.39 -6.90 13.86
N ARG A 315 2.49 -6.15 13.79
CA ARG A 315 3.55 -6.31 12.80
C ARG A 315 4.14 -7.72 12.78
N SER A 316 4.28 -8.36 13.95
CA SER A 316 4.81 -9.74 14.07
C SER A 316 3.95 -10.81 13.38
N TYR A 317 2.71 -10.50 13.01
CA TYR A 317 1.86 -11.42 12.27
C TYR A 317 2.16 -11.43 10.77
N ASN A 318 2.88 -10.44 10.24
CA ASN A 318 3.20 -10.32 8.81
C ASN A 318 1.95 -10.50 7.92
N LEU A 319 0.88 -9.76 8.25
CA LEU A 319 -0.43 -9.89 7.61
C LEU A 319 -0.46 -9.14 6.29
N SER A 320 -0.95 -9.81 5.25
CA SER A 320 -1.35 -9.18 4.01
C SER A 320 -2.55 -8.23 4.22
N ILE A 321 -2.81 -7.28 3.32
CA ILE A 321 -3.96 -6.36 3.39
C ILE A 321 -5.28 -7.14 3.47
N ALA A 322 -5.41 -8.20 2.66
CA ALA A 322 -6.61 -9.06 2.70
C ALA A 322 -6.78 -9.73 4.08
N GLN A 323 -5.68 -10.14 4.71
CA GLN A 323 -5.71 -10.70 6.06
C GLN A 323 -6.01 -9.65 7.13
N GLN A 324 -5.52 -8.41 6.98
CA GLN A 324 -5.87 -7.31 7.87
C GLN A 324 -7.36 -6.96 7.79
N ASN A 325 -7.94 -6.96 6.59
CA ASN A 325 -9.38 -6.77 6.38
C ASN A 325 -10.21 -7.89 7.02
N ARG A 326 -9.78 -9.15 6.86
CA ARG A 326 -10.43 -10.28 7.56
C ARG A 326 -10.31 -10.13 9.07
N LEU A 327 -9.11 -9.82 9.57
CA LEU A 327 -8.85 -9.67 11.00
C LEU A 327 -9.68 -8.54 11.61
N ARG A 328 -9.90 -7.44 10.87
CA ARG A 328 -10.77 -6.33 11.29
C ARG A 328 -12.19 -6.81 11.59
N LEU A 329 -12.78 -7.62 10.71
CA LEU A 329 -14.11 -8.18 10.91
C LEU A 329 -14.15 -9.14 12.12
N ASP A 330 -13.16 -10.03 12.22
CA ASP A 330 -13.09 -11.00 13.31
C ASP A 330 -12.85 -10.32 14.69
N MET A 331 -12.14 -9.18 14.70
CA MET A 331 -11.79 -8.42 15.92
C MET A 331 -12.76 -7.30 16.28
N GLU A 332 -13.92 -7.19 15.62
CA GLU A 332 -14.94 -6.18 15.95
C GLU A 332 -15.30 -6.20 17.45
N HIS A 333 -15.35 -7.40 18.03
CA HIS A 333 -15.68 -7.65 19.43
C HIS A 333 -14.45 -7.96 20.32
N GLY A 334 -13.23 -7.71 19.83
CA GLY A 334 -11.99 -7.75 20.63
C GLY A 334 -11.36 -9.13 20.83
N HIS A 335 -11.84 -10.19 20.18
CA HIS A 335 -11.22 -11.51 20.25
C HIS A 335 -10.24 -11.74 19.11
N PHE A 336 -9.01 -12.15 19.45
CA PHE A 336 -8.00 -12.48 18.47
C PHE A 336 -8.24 -13.91 17.91
N PRO A 337 -8.36 -14.09 16.58
CA PRO A 337 -8.77 -15.38 16.02
C PRO A 337 -7.60 -16.37 15.89
N GLU A 338 -7.90 -17.67 16.05
CA GLU A 338 -6.88 -18.75 15.99
C GLU A 338 -6.13 -18.82 14.65
N TRP A 339 -6.78 -18.48 13.54
CA TRP A 339 -6.14 -18.51 12.23
C TRP A 339 -4.97 -17.52 12.14
N ALA A 340 -5.06 -16.37 12.83
CA ALA A 340 -4.01 -15.37 12.81
C ALA A 340 -2.79 -15.86 13.59
N GLU A 341 -3.00 -16.55 14.72
CA GLU A 341 -1.94 -17.23 15.46
C GLU A 341 -1.27 -18.35 14.66
N HIS A 342 -2.06 -19.13 13.92
CA HIS A 342 -1.50 -20.13 13.00
C HIS A 342 -0.68 -19.49 11.87
N HIS A 343 -1.17 -18.39 11.29
CA HIS A 343 -0.46 -17.63 10.26
C HIS A 343 0.86 -17.05 10.78
N LYS A 344 0.87 -16.50 11.99
CA LYS A 344 2.11 -16.01 12.62
C LYS A 344 3.14 -17.13 12.79
N ARG A 345 2.74 -18.30 13.29
CA ARG A 345 3.64 -19.45 13.40
C ARG A 345 4.19 -19.88 12.03
N LEU A 346 3.36 -19.83 10.99
CA LEU A 346 3.79 -20.13 9.62
C LEU A 346 4.81 -19.09 9.12
N THR A 347 4.54 -17.79 9.25
CA THR A 347 5.43 -16.72 8.76
C THR A 347 6.78 -16.68 9.46
N GLN A 348 6.79 -17.03 10.76
CA GLN A 348 8.00 -17.12 11.57
C GLN A 348 8.83 -18.39 11.29
N ASN A 349 8.27 -19.42 10.66
CA ASN A 349 9.00 -20.64 10.36
C ASN A 349 9.91 -20.45 9.13
N THR A 350 11.20 -20.18 9.36
CA THR A 350 12.20 -19.97 8.29
C THR A 350 12.49 -21.22 7.46
N LEU A 351 12.04 -22.41 7.89
CA LEU A 351 12.24 -23.67 7.17
C LEU A 351 11.07 -24.04 6.25
N ASP A 352 9.96 -23.27 6.28
CA ASP A 352 8.79 -23.53 5.44
C ASP A 352 8.66 -22.48 4.34
N ASP A 353 8.93 -22.87 3.09
CA ASP A 353 8.82 -21.99 1.93
C ASP A 353 7.38 -21.47 1.70
N LYS A 354 6.36 -22.18 2.22
CA LYS A 354 4.96 -21.74 2.12
C LYS A 354 4.68 -20.49 2.95
N ARG A 355 5.60 -20.08 3.83
CA ARG A 355 5.49 -18.87 4.63
C ARG A 355 5.29 -17.60 3.80
N PHE A 356 5.69 -17.63 2.52
CA PHE A 356 5.53 -16.51 1.59
C PHE A 356 4.31 -16.60 0.67
N ALA A 357 3.58 -17.72 0.66
CA ALA A 357 2.55 -17.98 -0.34
C ALA A 357 1.44 -16.91 -0.37
N LEU A 358 0.95 -16.47 0.79
CA LEU A 358 -0.13 -15.50 0.89
C LEU A 358 0.32 -14.08 0.54
N ILE A 359 1.50 -13.67 1.02
CA ILE A 359 2.04 -12.34 0.69
C ILE A 359 2.44 -12.25 -0.79
N ALA A 360 2.91 -13.35 -1.41
CA ALA A 360 3.21 -13.39 -2.84
C ALA A 360 1.98 -13.14 -3.73
N GLN A 361 0.79 -13.60 -3.32
CA GLN A 361 -0.46 -13.33 -4.03
C GLN A 361 -0.84 -11.84 -4.04
N GLU A 362 -0.34 -11.06 -3.09
CA GLU A 362 -0.60 -9.62 -2.98
C GLU A 362 0.54 -8.78 -3.56
N LEU A 363 1.76 -8.96 -3.03
CA LEU A 363 2.90 -8.14 -3.37
C LEU A 363 3.48 -8.47 -4.75
N GLY A 364 3.28 -9.69 -5.26
CA GLY A 364 3.67 -10.06 -6.63
C GLY A 364 2.97 -9.19 -7.68
N PRO A 365 1.63 -9.27 -7.82
CA PRO A 365 0.87 -8.41 -8.72
C PRO A 365 1.05 -6.91 -8.45
N PHE A 366 1.21 -6.51 -7.18
CA PHE A 366 1.49 -5.12 -6.82
C PHE A 366 2.83 -4.64 -7.40
N SER A 367 3.92 -5.38 -7.22
CA SER A 367 5.24 -5.01 -7.77
C SER A 367 5.25 -4.90 -9.30
N LEU A 368 4.49 -5.75 -9.99
CA LEU A 368 4.33 -5.67 -11.44
C LEU A 368 3.57 -4.40 -11.84
N ARG A 369 2.46 -4.07 -11.16
CA ARG A 369 1.74 -2.81 -11.39
C ARG A 369 2.60 -1.59 -11.15
N LEU A 370 3.50 -1.58 -10.17
CA LEU A 370 4.42 -0.44 -9.97
C LEU A 370 5.34 -0.20 -11.18
N ARG A 371 5.68 -1.22 -11.96
CA ARG A 371 6.46 -1.07 -13.20
C ARG A 371 5.62 -0.62 -14.40
N GLU A 372 4.30 -0.81 -14.35
CA GLU A 372 3.39 -0.50 -15.46
C GLU A 372 2.68 0.84 -15.25
N GLU A 373 2.28 1.13 -14.02
CA GLU A 373 1.51 2.31 -13.64
C GLU A 373 2.36 3.38 -12.96
N GLY A 374 3.51 2.99 -12.40
CA GLY A 374 4.41 3.90 -11.71
C GLY A 374 3.98 4.27 -10.29
N GLU A 375 4.50 5.39 -9.81
CA GLU A 375 4.11 5.99 -8.53
C GLU A 375 2.67 6.52 -8.63
N SER A 376 1.76 6.02 -7.76
CA SER A 376 0.37 6.49 -7.70
C SER A 376 -0.07 6.74 -6.26
N TYR A 377 -0.70 7.90 -6.06
CA TYR A 377 -1.31 8.31 -4.79
C TYR A 377 -2.52 7.44 -4.38
N THR A 378 -2.98 6.52 -5.23
CA THR A 378 -4.03 5.56 -4.86
C THR A 378 -3.50 4.40 -4.01
N TYR A 379 -2.18 4.26 -3.90
CA TYR A 379 -1.51 3.19 -3.17
C TYR A 379 -1.08 3.65 -1.76
N ASP A 380 -1.99 4.28 -1.01
CA ASP A 380 -1.79 4.71 0.38
C ASP A 380 -1.63 3.50 1.32
N LEU A 381 -0.53 2.77 1.16
CA LEU A 381 -0.10 1.73 2.08
C LEU A 381 0.73 2.39 3.18
N PRO A 382 0.52 2.03 4.45
CA PRO A 382 1.43 2.44 5.51
C PRO A 382 2.88 2.08 5.17
N PRO A 383 3.87 2.83 5.70
CA PRO A 383 5.29 2.51 5.51
C PRO A 383 5.58 1.03 5.72
N VAL A 384 6.52 0.47 4.93
CA VAL A 384 6.76 -0.97 4.91
C VAL A 384 7.18 -1.51 6.27
N GLU A 385 7.92 -0.71 7.05
CA GLU A 385 8.32 -1.03 8.42
C GLU A 385 7.17 -1.03 9.42
N GLN A 386 5.98 -0.55 9.06
CA GLN A 386 4.77 -0.69 9.89
C GLN A 386 4.00 -1.97 9.58
N ARG A 387 4.22 -2.56 8.40
CA ARG A 387 3.41 -3.70 7.89
C ARG A 387 4.02 -5.06 8.21
N TYR A 388 5.34 -5.20 8.09
CA TYR A 388 6.03 -6.49 8.13
C TYR A 388 7.26 -6.45 9.01
N GLU A 389 7.54 -7.52 9.74
CA GLU A 389 8.83 -7.71 10.39
C GLU A 389 9.95 -7.66 9.35
N GLU A 390 11.05 -7.01 9.71
CA GLU A 390 12.18 -6.76 8.80
C GLU A 390 12.77 -8.05 8.24
N SER A 391 12.96 -9.06 9.09
CA SER A 391 13.52 -10.36 8.70
C SER A 391 12.58 -11.14 7.76
N PHE A 392 11.27 -11.05 7.99
CA PHE A 392 10.27 -11.68 7.13
C PHE A 392 10.21 -11.00 5.77
N LEU A 393 10.13 -9.65 5.75
CA LEU A 393 10.12 -8.87 4.51
C LEU A 393 11.38 -9.12 3.70
N LYS A 394 12.55 -9.08 4.33
CA LYS A 394 13.83 -9.38 3.66
C LYS A 394 13.81 -10.75 3.02
N GLY A 395 13.38 -11.78 3.76
CA GLY A 395 13.27 -13.13 3.23
C GLY A 395 12.25 -13.24 2.08
N TYR A 396 11.14 -12.52 2.15
CA TYR A 396 10.16 -12.47 1.08
C TYR A 396 10.73 -11.80 -0.18
N LEU A 397 11.42 -10.67 -0.02
CA LEU A 397 12.05 -9.95 -1.13
C LEU A 397 13.08 -10.83 -1.85
N GLU A 398 13.92 -11.55 -1.10
CA GLU A 398 14.84 -12.54 -1.64
C GLU A 398 14.10 -13.67 -2.39
N HIS A 399 13.03 -14.22 -1.79
CA HIS A 399 12.17 -15.21 -2.45
C HIS A 399 11.51 -14.69 -3.73
N ALA A 400 11.13 -13.41 -3.76
CA ALA A 400 10.55 -12.75 -4.92
C ALA A 400 11.57 -12.37 -6.00
N GLY A 401 12.87 -12.63 -5.77
CA GLY A 401 13.95 -12.39 -6.72
C GLY A 401 14.66 -11.04 -6.59
N TYR A 402 14.38 -10.26 -5.54
CA TYR A 402 15.12 -9.03 -5.27
C TYR A 402 16.47 -9.33 -4.65
N GLN A 403 17.44 -8.49 -5.00
CA GLN A 403 18.77 -8.44 -4.42
C GLN A 403 19.04 -7.02 -3.91
N ARG A 404 20.06 -6.86 -3.06
CA ARG A 404 20.48 -5.56 -2.52
C ARG A 404 21.87 -5.20 -3.01
N ASN A 405 22.06 -3.98 -3.50
CA ASN A 405 23.37 -3.51 -3.94
C ASN A 405 24.15 -2.83 -2.80
N GLN A 406 25.36 -2.36 -3.11
CA GLN A 406 26.24 -1.67 -2.13
C GLN A 406 25.65 -0.36 -1.57
N HIS A 407 24.59 0.16 -2.19
CA HIS A 407 23.89 1.38 -1.79
C HIS A 407 22.56 1.07 -1.09
N ASP A 408 22.31 -0.21 -0.78
CA ASP A 408 21.11 -0.69 -0.09
C ASP A 408 19.81 -0.48 -0.88
N TYR A 409 19.90 -0.33 -2.21
CA TYR A 409 18.73 -0.38 -3.08
C TYR A 409 18.37 -1.81 -3.46
N LEU A 410 17.07 -2.09 -3.52
CA LEU A 410 16.53 -3.29 -4.13
C LEU A 410 16.71 -3.23 -5.64
N TYR A 411 17.23 -4.31 -6.20
CA TYR A 411 17.37 -4.47 -7.64
C TYR A 411 16.97 -5.88 -8.08
N ARG A 412 16.78 -6.04 -9.38
CA ARG A 412 16.54 -7.32 -10.04
C ARG A 412 17.42 -7.47 -11.27
N THR A 413 17.69 -8.71 -11.67
CA THR A 413 18.47 -9.03 -12.88
C THR A 413 17.64 -9.76 -13.94
N ASP A 414 16.39 -10.05 -13.64
CA ASP A 414 15.44 -10.77 -14.50
C ASP A 414 14.40 -9.83 -15.14
N ILE A 415 14.55 -8.51 -14.98
CA ILE A 415 13.75 -7.52 -15.71
C ILE A 415 14.15 -7.59 -17.19
N PRO A 416 13.25 -7.98 -18.11
CA PRO A 416 13.64 -8.35 -19.48
C PRO A 416 14.24 -7.19 -20.27
N ALA A 417 13.64 -6.01 -20.15
CA ALA A 417 14.05 -4.85 -20.92
C ALA A 417 13.83 -3.54 -20.18
N MET A 418 14.52 -2.50 -20.62
CA MET A 418 14.26 -1.11 -20.22
C MET A 418 14.28 -0.22 -21.46
N PHE A 419 13.51 0.87 -21.45
CA PHE A 419 13.41 1.82 -22.56
C PHE A 419 14.24 3.07 -22.27
N ARG A 420 14.94 3.58 -23.30
CA ARG A 420 15.79 4.77 -23.18
C ARG A 420 15.68 5.62 -24.43
N ALA A 421 15.24 6.87 -24.27
CA ALA A 421 15.46 7.87 -25.29
C ALA A 421 16.93 8.30 -25.29
N ASP A 422 17.60 8.33 -26.44
CA ASP A 422 18.95 8.87 -26.56
C ASP A 422 19.13 9.67 -27.88
N MET A 423 20.11 10.56 -27.92
CA MET A 423 20.42 11.37 -29.11
C MET A 423 21.48 10.71 -30.01
N ARG A 424 22.19 9.71 -29.47
CA ARG A 424 23.19 8.97 -30.24
C ARG A 424 22.50 8.14 -31.31
N THR A 425 23.06 8.16 -32.51
CA THR A 425 22.51 7.46 -33.68
C THR A 425 22.73 5.95 -33.51
N PRO A 426 21.88 5.09 -34.10
CA PRO A 426 22.11 3.65 -34.06
C PRO A 426 23.45 3.27 -34.71
N PHE A 427 23.89 4.01 -35.73
CA PHE A 427 25.16 3.79 -36.40
C PHE A 427 26.37 4.08 -35.51
N GLU A 428 26.31 5.13 -34.68
CA GLU A 428 27.34 5.42 -33.68
C GLU A 428 27.44 4.26 -32.67
N LEU A 429 26.30 3.83 -32.12
CA LEU A 429 26.28 2.76 -31.11
C LEU A 429 26.80 1.43 -31.67
N ALA A 430 26.42 1.09 -32.89
CA ALA A 430 26.90 -0.10 -33.60
C ALA A 430 28.40 -0.05 -33.91
N ARG A 431 28.90 1.10 -34.41
CA ARG A 431 30.32 1.29 -34.75
C ARG A 431 31.22 1.17 -33.54
N ASP A 432 30.81 1.76 -32.41
CA ASP A 432 31.56 1.71 -31.14
C ASP A 432 31.28 0.42 -30.35
N LYS A 433 30.36 -0.40 -30.86
CA LYS A 433 29.91 -1.69 -30.31
C LYS A 433 29.32 -1.57 -28.90
N ARG A 434 28.91 -0.37 -28.49
CA ARG A 434 28.35 -0.09 -27.17
C ARG A 434 27.73 1.29 -27.06
N LEU A 435 26.94 1.45 -26.01
CA LEU A 435 26.51 2.72 -25.44
C LEU A 435 27.38 3.00 -24.21
N VAL A 436 28.00 4.17 -24.10
CA VAL A 436 28.73 4.60 -22.89
C VAL A 436 27.94 5.60 -22.04
N LYS A 437 28.34 5.81 -20.79
CA LYS A 437 27.71 6.81 -19.91
C LYS A 437 28.06 8.24 -20.39
N LEU A 438 27.04 9.09 -20.51
CA LEU A 438 27.19 10.54 -20.64
C LEU A 438 27.00 11.22 -19.28
N ARG A 439 27.47 12.47 -19.14
CA ARG A 439 27.30 13.30 -17.93
C ARG A 439 25.80 13.42 -17.59
N GLY A 440 25.43 13.31 -16.32
CA GLY A 440 24.07 13.64 -15.87
C GLY A 440 23.57 12.81 -14.69
N ASN A 441 23.90 11.52 -14.63
CA ASN A 441 23.30 10.64 -13.63
C ASN A 441 24.25 10.41 -12.43
N PRO A 442 23.82 10.69 -11.19
CA PRO A 442 24.57 10.31 -10.00
C PRO A 442 24.75 8.78 -9.95
N SER A 443 25.91 8.32 -9.48
CA SER A 443 26.27 6.89 -9.46
C SER A 443 25.98 6.23 -8.11
N ASP A 444 24.94 6.68 -7.41
CA ASP A 444 24.68 6.39 -5.99
C ASP A 444 23.57 5.36 -5.76
N SER A 445 22.98 4.82 -6.82
CA SER A 445 21.83 3.90 -6.71
C SER A 445 22.07 2.51 -7.27
N THR A 446 23.14 2.29 -8.04
CA THR A 446 23.49 1.00 -8.66
C THR A 446 24.90 0.59 -8.25
N THR A 447 25.24 -0.71 -8.28
CA THR A 447 26.61 -1.18 -7.95
C THR A 447 27.68 -0.56 -8.87
N LYS A 448 27.35 -0.39 -10.14
CA LYS A 448 28.23 0.28 -11.12
C LYS A 448 27.69 1.67 -11.44
N SER A 449 27.99 2.17 -12.64
CA SER A 449 27.50 3.47 -13.07
C SER A 449 25.99 3.41 -13.32
N ALA A 450 25.22 4.24 -12.62
CA ALA A 450 23.79 4.31 -12.86
C ALA A 450 23.49 4.93 -14.22
N PHE A 451 22.59 4.28 -14.96
CA PHE A 451 22.09 4.72 -16.25
C PHE A 451 20.56 4.73 -16.23
N SER A 452 19.98 5.94 -16.14
CA SER A 452 18.55 6.21 -16.17
C SER A 452 17.88 5.64 -17.41
N ALA A 453 16.76 4.96 -17.20
CA ALA A 453 15.89 4.39 -18.21
C ALA A 453 14.48 4.29 -17.63
N THR A 454 13.49 3.94 -18.44
CA THR A 454 12.11 3.82 -17.98
C THR A 454 11.49 2.46 -18.29
N PHE A 455 10.51 2.08 -17.47
CA PHE A 455 9.79 0.81 -17.60
C PHE A 455 8.78 0.80 -18.77
N GLY A 456 8.38 1.95 -19.31
CA GLY A 456 7.33 2.04 -20.34
C GLY A 456 7.80 2.65 -21.66
N ALA A 457 7.42 2.04 -22.79
CA ALA A 457 7.76 2.54 -24.12
C ALA A 457 7.19 3.95 -24.39
N ALA A 458 5.92 4.19 -24.05
CA ALA A 458 5.29 5.51 -24.16
C ALA A 458 6.00 6.57 -23.31
N ASN A 459 6.41 6.22 -22.09
CA ASN A 459 7.13 7.14 -21.23
C ASN A 459 8.48 7.53 -21.84
N GLY A 460 9.16 6.58 -22.48
CA GLY A 460 10.40 6.82 -23.23
C GLY A 460 10.24 7.89 -24.32
N LEU A 461 9.10 7.97 -24.99
CA LEU A 461 8.85 8.98 -26.03
C LEU A 461 8.90 10.42 -25.49
N THR A 462 8.48 10.64 -24.24
CA THR A 462 8.46 11.97 -23.62
C THR A 462 9.87 12.56 -23.50
N TYR A 463 10.88 11.70 -23.48
CA TYR A 463 12.30 12.06 -23.36
C TYR A 463 13.01 12.31 -24.70
N MET A 464 12.31 12.19 -25.83
CA MET A 464 12.90 12.37 -27.16
C MET A 464 13.07 13.84 -27.58
N GLY A 465 12.48 14.80 -26.85
CA GLY A 465 12.56 16.23 -27.20
C GLY A 465 13.92 16.87 -26.92
N PHE A 466 14.69 16.36 -25.94
CA PHE A 466 16.04 16.79 -25.52
C PHE A 466 16.30 18.30 -25.31
N ASP A 467 15.29 19.16 -25.37
CA ASP A 467 15.46 20.62 -25.21
C ASP A 467 15.84 21.01 -23.77
N TYR A 468 15.44 20.21 -22.77
CA TYR A 468 15.80 20.40 -21.35
C TYR A 468 17.21 19.88 -21.00
N TYR A 469 17.75 18.95 -21.80
CA TYR A 469 19.07 18.33 -21.63
C TYR A 469 19.86 18.39 -22.94
N SER A 470 20.12 19.59 -23.47
CA SER A 470 20.85 19.76 -24.73
C SER A 470 22.34 19.42 -24.66
N ASN A 471 22.88 19.15 -23.46
CA ASN A 471 24.28 18.79 -23.22
C ASN A 471 24.82 17.68 -24.14
N PRO A 472 24.10 16.59 -24.47
CA PRO A 472 24.53 15.59 -25.43
C PRO A 472 24.71 16.11 -26.86
N ARG A 473 23.95 17.15 -27.29
CA ARG A 473 24.11 17.77 -28.63
C ARG A 473 25.46 18.48 -28.79
N HIS A 474 26.18 18.72 -27.70
CA HIS A 474 27.52 19.32 -27.72
C HIS A 474 28.61 18.29 -28.07
N TYR A 475 28.28 17.00 -28.11
CA TYR A 475 29.19 15.92 -28.45
C TYR A 475 28.77 15.29 -29.78
N ASN A 476 29.69 15.24 -30.75
CA ASN A 476 29.40 14.64 -32.06
C ASN A 476 29.44 13.12 -32.06
N SER A 477 30.08 12.54 -31.04
CA SER A 477 30.17 11.11 -30.80
C SER A 477 30.41 10.88 -29.33
N GLN A 478 30.14 9.66 -28.87
CA GLN A 478 30.44 9.22 -27.54
C GLN A 478 31.94 9.02 -27.27
N ALA A 479 32.79 9.10 -28.30
CA ALA A 479 34.23 9.18 -28.17
C ALA A 479 34.71 10.58 -27.77
N ASN A 480 33.96 11.65 -28.08
CA ASN A 480 34.38 13.00 -27.74
C ASN A 480 34.33 13.24 -26.21
N ARG A 481 35.47 13.65 -25.64
CA ARG A 481 35.59 13.92 -24.21
C ARG A 481 35.12 15.32 -23.82
N TYR A 482 35.37 16.29 -24.67
CA TYR A 482 35.00 17.69 -24.51
C TYR A 482 33.88 18.01 -25.48
N PRO A 483 33.01 18.99 -25.20
CA PRO A 483 32.10 19.51 -26.19
C PRO A 483 32.86 20.19 -27.34
N GLY A 484 32.26 20.23 -28.53
CA GLY A 484 32.87 20.85 -29.72
C GLY A 484 32.91 22.38 -29.64
N HIS A 485 33.57 23.02 -30.61
CA HIS A 485 33.73 24.49 -30.60
C HIS A 485 32.40 25.25 -30.74
N PHE A 486 32.23 26.21 -29.84
CA PHE A 486 31.26 27.31 -29.92
C PHE A 486 32.01 28.62 -30.23
N SER A 487 31.33 29.62 -30.80
CA SER A 487 31.95 30.95 -30.98
C SER A 487 32.38 31.55 -29.63
N ASP A 488 33.48 32.31 -29.65
CA ASP A 488 34.39 32.68 -28.56
C ASP A 488 33.83 33.26 -27.23
N SER A 489 32.52 33.39 -27.02
CA SER A 489 31.95 33.99 -25.80
C SER A 489 31.46 32.99 -24.75
N ASP A 490 31.19 31.72 -25.09
CA ASP A 490 30.62 30.75 -24.15
C ASP A 490 31.70 29.77 -23.66
N SER A 491 32.32 30.13 -22.54
CA SER A 491 33.23 29.26 -21.79
C SER A 491 32.47 28.09 -21.16
N SER A 492 32.09 27.09 -21.96
CA SER A 492 31.60 25.82 -21.42
C SER A 492 32.78 25.03 -20.85
N SER A 493 32.89 24.98 -19.52
CA SER A 493 33.87 24.18 -18.77
C SER A 493 33.61 22.66 -18.85
N GLY A 494 33.00 22.19 -19.94
CA GLY A 494 32.40 20.87 -20.10
C GLY A 494 33.41 19.73 -20.12
N ASN A 495 33.84 19.26 -18.96
CA ASN A 495 34.39 17.93 -18.83
C ASN A 495 33.24 16.92 -18.68
N ARG A 496 33.40 15.71 -19.23
CA ARG A 496 32.69 14.52 -18.70
C ARG A 496 33.11 14.34 -17.23
N HIS A 497 32.23 14.67 -16.27
CA HIS A 497 32.42 14.40 -14.84
C HIS A 497 32.18 12.91 -14.51
N SER A 498 32.74 11.99 -15.30
CA SER A 498 32.81 10.60 -14.90
C SER A 498 34.05 10.44 -14.02
N SER A 499 33.87 10.01 -12.77
CA SER A 499 34.97 9.64 -11.88
C SER A 499 35.62 8.30 -12.24
N ALA A 500 35.10 7.59 -13.26
CA ALA A 500 35.64 6.30 -13.68
C ALA A 500 36.94 6.44 -14.48
N ASN A 501 37.91 5.56 -14.20
CA ASN A 501 39.20 5.51 -14.88
C ASN A 501 39.04 5.23 -16.39
N GLU A 502 39.67 6.07 -17.22
CA GLU A 502 39.63 5.99 -18.68
C GLU A 502 40.22 4.70 -19.25
N SER A 503 41.17 4.10 -18.51
CA SER A 503 41.83 2.83 -18.84
C SER A 503 40.88 1.63 -18.87
N GLU A 504 39.66 1.77 -18.37
CA GLU A 504 38.64 0.72 -18.43
C GLU A 504 37.78 0.78 -19.69
N THR A 505 37.80 1.89 -20.44
CA THR A 505 37.12 1.98 -21.75
C THR A 505 37.95 1.26 -22.82
N SER A 506 37.31 0.60 -23.78
CA SER A 506 38.03 -0.22 -24.78
C SER A 506 37.99 0.35 -26.20
N PHE A 507 37.70 1.64 -26.35
CA PHE A 507 37.87 2.39 -27.59
C PHE A 507 38.49 3.74 -27.26
N GLU A 508 39.27 4.29 -28.21
CA GLU A 508 40.05 5.50 -27.99
C GLU A 508 39.13 6.73 -27.84
N MET A 509 39.30 7.45 -26.74
CA MET A 509 38.58 8.69 -26.49
C MET A 509 39.24 9.83 -27.27
N ASP A 510 38.42 10.61 -27.98
CA ASP A 510 38.87 11.83 -28.64
C ASP A 510 38.98 12.96 -27.61
N ASN A 511 40.22 13.32 -27.32
CA ASN A 511 40.58 14.40 -26.42
C ASN A 511 40.71 15.76 -27.12
N SER A 512 40.46 15.83 -28.43
CA SER A 512 40.41 17.09 -29.15
C SER A 512 39.29 17.97 -28.61
N ARG A 513 39.58 19.27 -28.51
CA ARG A 513 38.58 20.32 -28.27
C ARG A 513 38.17 21.01 -29.57
N ASP A 514 38.92 20.77 -30.64
CA ASP A 514 38.84 21.50 -31.89
C ASP A 514 38.09 20.75 -32.97
N TYR A 515 36.80 20.47 -32.71
CA TYR A 515 35.93 19.82 -33.69
C TYR A 515 34.62 20.62 -33.88
N PRO A 516 34.09 20.70 -35.13
CA PRO A 516 32.88 21.45 -35.42
C PRO A 516 31.65 20.72 -34.86
N LEU A 517 30.67 21.43 -34.30
CA LEU A 517 29.45 20.82 -33.75
C LEU A 517 28.47 20.37 -34.85
N LEU A 518 28.46 19.09 -35.18
CA LEU A 518 27.63 18.50 -36.24
C LEU A 518 26.18 18.28 -35.76
N ARG A 519 25.96 17.88 -34.52
CA ARG A 519 24.62 17.48 -34.00
C ARG A 519 23.72 18.62 -33.60
N ARG A 520 24.15 19.88 -33.73
CA ARG A 520 23.39 21.04 -33.23
C ARG A 520 22.01 21.18 -33.89
N ARG A 521 21.90 20.75 -35.15
CA ARG A 521 20.64 20.81 -35.91
C ARG A 521 19.84 19.50 -35.85
N GLN A 522 20.34 18.47 -35.15
CA GLN A 522 19.62 17.22 -34.99
C GLN A 522 18.35 17.46 -34.16
N LEU A 523 17.21 17.17 -34.76
CA LEU A 523 15.90 17.23 -34.12
C LEU A 523 15.37 15.83 -33.78
N LEU A 524 15.87 14.80 -34.46
CA LEU A 524 15.45 13.41 -34.23
C LEU A 524 16.13 12.84 -32.97
N GLY A 525 15.31 12.46 -32.00
CA GLY A 525 15.70 11.56 -30.90
C GLY A 525 15.45 10.10 -31.27
N PHE A 526 16.07 9.17 -30.55
CA PHE A 526 15.90 7.73 -30.77
C PHE A 526 15.38 7.06 -29.50
N LEU A 527 14.38 6.19 -29.64
CA LEU A 527 13.96 5.31 -28.55
C LEU A 527 14.64 3.96 -28.71
N TYR A 528 15.41 3.57 -27.71
CA TYR A 528 16.04 2.26 -27.62
C TYR A 528 15.32 1.37 -26.61
N VAL A 529 15.23 0.09 -26.92
CA VAL A 529 14.93 -0.97 -25.96
C VAL A 529 16.21 -1.75 -25.68
N ILE A 530 16.55 -1.86 -24.40
CA ILE A 530 17.82 -2.42 -23.93
C ILE A 530 17.55 -3.78 -23.28
N ASP A 531 18.26 -4.82 -23.71
CA ASP A 531 18.24 -6.14 -23.07
C ASP A 531 18.96 -6.11 -21.72
N THR A 532 18.16 -6.04 -20.66
CA THR A 532 18.62 -5.95 -19.27
C THR A 532 18.70 -7.29 -18.56
N ARG A 533 18.43 -8.40 -19.24
CA ARG A 533 18.60 -9.74 -18.65
C ARG A 533 20.05 -9.95 -18.20
N GLY A 534 20.21 -10.33 -16.94
CA GLY A 534 21.50 -10.49 -16.27
C GLY A 534 22.19 -9.19 -15.87
N ILE A 535 21.52 -8.03 -15.99
CA ILE A 535 22.04 -6.73 -15.56
C ILE A 535 21.21 -6.24 -14.38
N GLU A 536 21.86 -5.67 -13.36
CA GLU A 536 21.17 -5.02 -12.25
C GLU A 536 20.30 -3.86 -12.77
N VAL A 537 19.00 -3.95 -12.49
CA VAL A 537 18.01 -2.90 -12.70
C VAL A 537 17.41 -2.52 -11.35
N VAL A 538 17.52 -1.24 -11.01
CA VAL A 538 17.01 -0.67 -9.76
C VAL A 538 15.72 0.09 -10.07
N PRO A 539 14.54 -0.48 -9.77
CA PRO A 539 13.25 0.21 -9.90
C PRO A 539 13.08 1.27 -8.80
N ARG A 540 12.83 2.54 -9.18
CA ARG A 540 12.62 3.64 -8.21
C ARG A 540 11.42 3.36 -7.32
N VAL A 541 10.26 3.18 -7.96
CA VAL A 541 8.97 3.10 -7.27
C VAL A 541 8.87 1.89 -6.35
N GLU A 542 9.38 0.73 -6.78
CA GLU A 542 9.42 -0.44 -5.90
C GLU A 542 10.29 -0.20 -4.65
N ASN A 543 11.37 0.58 -4.75
CA ASN A 543 12.17 0.94 -3.59
C ASN A 543 11.43 1.88 -2.63
N ILE A 544 10.59 2.80 -3.13
CA ILE A 544 9.74 3.64 -2.29
C ILE A 544 8.80 2.77 -1.46
N TYR A 545 8.09 1.83 -2.09
CA TYR A 545 7.05 1.04 -1.41
C TYR A 545 7.56 -0.20 -0.65
N LEU A 546 8.72 -0.74 -1.01
CA LEU A 546 9.24 -2.00 -0.45
C LEU A 546 10.53 -1.83 0.35
N ASN A 547 11.20 -0.68 0.27
CA ASN A 547 12.52 -0.45 0.87
C ASN A 547 12.67 0.90 1.57
N ASP A 548 11.67 1.79 1.51
CA ASP A 548 11.74 3.17 2.02
C ASP A 548 12.98 3.93 1.51
N ARG A 549 13.29 3.74 0.22
CA ARG A 549 14.41 4.38 -0.48
C ARG A 549 13.91 5.05 -1.74
N ASP A 550 14.47 6.22 -2.04
CA ASP A 550 14.15 6.97 -3.23
C ASP A 550 15.39 7.63 -3.84
N PHE A 551 15.36 7.83 -5.15
CA PHE A 551 16.33 8.62 -5.91
C PHE A 551 15.61 9.51 -6.91
N ASP A 552 16.26 10.61 -7.32
CA ASP A 552 15.70 11.55 -8.29
C ASP A 552 15.33 10.85 -9.62
N GLY A 553 14.09 11.03 -10.06
CA GLY A 553 13.48 10.33 -11.18
C GLY A 553 11.97 10.61 -11.32
N ASP A 554 11.40 10.18 -12.45
CA ASP A 554 9.96 10.24 -12.68
C ASP A 554 9.19 9.05 -12.04
N VAL A 555 7.90 8.94 -12.38
CA VAL A 555 7.01 7.89 -11.85
C VAL A 555 7.28 6.50 -12.43
N LEU A 556 8.05 6.35 -13.51
CA LEU A 556 8.40 5.07 -14.14
C LEU A 556 9.93 4.91 -14.30
N GLU A 557 10.70 5.62 -13.47
CA GLU A 557 12.15 5.67 -13.56
C GLU A 557 12.74 4.37 -13.00
N GLY A 558 13.72 3.84 -13.73
CA GLY A 558 14.62 2.80 -13.25
C GLY A 558 16.06 3.15 -13.60
N ARG A 559 17.01 2.57 -12.88
CA ARG A 559 18.43 2.74 -13.18
C ARG A 559 19.07 1.40 -13.51
N ILE A 560 19.66 1.32 -14.71
CA ILE A 560 20.43 0.17 -15.17
C ILE A 560 21.87 0.32 -14.67
N SER A 561 22.41 -0.74 -14.08
CA SER A 561 23.82 -0.81 -13.66
C SER A 561 24.71 -1.00 -14.88
N MET A 562 25.24 0.12 -15.37
CA MET A 562 26.06 0.17 -16.58
C MET A 562 27.49 -0.32 -16.29
N PRO A 563 28.02 -1.31 -17.03
CA PRO A 563 29.42 -1.70 -16.95
C PRO A 563 30.35 -0.51 -17.23
N THR A 564 31.57 -0.48 -16.66
CA THR A 564 32.51 0.64 -16.92
C THR A 564 32.78 0.85 -18.41
N ARG A 565 32.78 -0.25 -19.18
CA ARG A 565 32.97 -0.22 -20.64
C ARG A 565 31.77 0.31 -21.41
N GLY A 566 30.58 0.37 -20.81
CA GLY A 566 29.32 0.63 -21.48
C GLY A 566 28.44 -0.62 -21.66
N ILE A 567 27.19 -0.42 -22.11
CA ILE A 567 26.26 -1.50 -22.48
C ILE A 567 26.58 -1.92 -23.92
N SER A 568 26.81 -3.21 -24.16
CA SER A 568 27.13 -3.77 -25.47
C SER A 568 26.06 -3.47 -26.53
N ALA A 569 26.46 -3.16 -27.76
CA ALA A 569 25.54 -2.85 -28.86
C ALA A 569 24.60 -4.02 -29.20
N GLU A 570 25.03 -5.27 -28.94
CA GLU A 570 24.19 -6.47 -29.13
C GLU A 570 22.90 -6.45 -28.29
N ARG A 571 22.90 -5.69 -27.18
CA ARG A 571 21.76 -5.51 -26.27
C ARG A 571 20.89 -4.32 -26.62
N ILE A 572 21.26 -3.54 -27.63
CA ILE A 572 20.62 -2.26 -27.93
C ILE A 572 19.87 -2.40 -29.24
N TRP A 573 18.55 -2.18 -29.14
CA TRP A 573 17.64 -2.31 -30.26
C TRP A 573 16.93 -0.98 -30.45
N LEU A 574 16.95 -0.46 -31.68
CA LEU A 574 16.22 0.74 -32.03
C LEU A 574 14.76 0.39 -32.25
N VAL A 575 13.87 1.07 -31.52
CA VAL A 575 12.42 0.93 -31.65
C VAL A 575 11.94 1.75 -32.85
N SER A 576 11.07 1.17 -33.67
CA SER A 576 10.43 1.88 -34.76
C SER A 576 9.48 2.97 -34.26
N SER A 577 9.27 4.00 -35.07
CA SER A 577 8.46 5.17 -34.71
C SER A 577 6.99 4.85 -34.45
N ASP A 578 6.46 3.75 -35.02
CA ASP A 578 5.12 3.22 -34.74
C ASP A 578 5.05 2.35 -33.46
N LEU A 579 6.18 2.16 -32.79
CA LEU A 579 6.38 1.30 -31.61
C LEU A 579 5.99 -0.17 -31.82
N SER A 580 5.87 -0.65 -33.07
CA SER A 580 5.44 -2.03 -33.33
C SER A 580 6.57 -3.06 -33.25
N ARG A 581 7.81 -2.62 -33.45
CA ARG A 581 8.98 -3.49 -33.53
C ARG A 581 10.28 -2.78 -33.20
N ALA A 582 11.35 -3.53 -33.06
CA ALA A 582 12.70 -3.01 -32.95
C ALA A 582 13.71 -3.92 -33.68
N ALA A 583 14.84 -3.36 -34.11
CA ALA A 583 15.96 -4.13 -34.65
C ALA A 583 17.27 -3.75 -33.94
N ARG A 584 18.22 -4.69 -33.86
CA ARG A 584 19.54 -4.42 -33.28
C ARG A 584 20.24 -3.31 -34.04
N VAL A 585 20.92 -2.43 -33.31
CA VAL A 585 21.67 -1.33 -33.94
C VAL A 585 22.74 -1.83 -34.91
N GLU A 586 23.34 -3.00 -34.64
CA GLU A 586 24.32 -3.64 -35.53
C GLU A 586 23.67 -4.12 -36.84
N ASP A 587 22.49 -4.74 -36.78
CA ASP A 587 21.76 -5.19 -37.97
C ASP A 587 21.30 -3.98 -38.82
N ILE A 588 20.95 -2.86 -38.16
CA ILE A 588 20.61 -1.60 -38.83
C ILE A 588 21.81 -1.02 -39.58
N LEU A 589 23.00 -1.04 -38.96
CA LEU A 589 24.23 -0.59 -39.62
C LEU A 589 24.57 -1.47 -40.84
N VAL A 590 24.47 -2.79 -40.71
CA VAL A 590 24.69 -3.74 -41.81
C VAL A 590 23.68 -3.51 -42.94
N GLN A 591 22.39 -3.33 -42.62
CA GLN A 591 21.34 -3.08 -43.61
C GLN A 591 21.51 -1.73 -44.33
N ALA A 592 22.06 -0.73 -43.65
CA ALA A 592 22.33 0.58 -44.25
C ALA A 592 23.46 0.49 -45.29
N GLY A 593 24.52 -0.28 -44.99
CA GLY A 593 25.70 -0.41 -45.84
C GLY A 593 26.31 0.96 -46.15
N ASP A 594 26.63 1.21 -47.42
CA ASP A 594 27.24 2.47 -47.88
C ASP A 594 26.35 3.71 -47.66
N ARG A 595 25.04 3.52 -47.37
CA ARG A 595 24.11 4.62 -47.10
C ARG A 595 24.21 5.15 -45.66
N ALA A 596 24.87 4.42 -44.74
CA ALA A 596 24.90 4.77 -43.32
C ALA A 596 25.43 6.19 -43.08
N GLU A 597 26.53 6.57 -43.73
CA GLU A 597 27.13 7.90 -43.59
C GLU A 597 26.20 9.02 -44.09
N ALA A 598 25.50 8.79 -45.21
CA ALA A 598 24.58 9.77 -45.78
C ALA A 598 23.35 9.98 -44.88
N ILE A 599 22.78 8.88 -44.36
CA ILE A 599 21.66 8.93 -43.42
C ILE A 599 22.08 9.64 -42.13
N GLU A 600 23.24 9.30 -41.57
CA GLU A 600 23.73 9.90 -40.33
C GLU A 600 23.95 11.42 -40.47
N LYS A 601 24.56 11.86 -41.57
CA LYS A 601 24.76 13.29 -41.86
C LYS A 601 23.42 14.03 -42.03
N ALA A 602 22.43 13.41 -42.65
CA ALA A 602 21.08 13.98 -42.77
C ALA A 602 20.43 14.15 -41.38
N THR A 603 20.57 13.15 -40.51
CA THR A 603 20.12 13.22 -39.11
C THR A 603 20.78 14.36 -38.35
N TRP A 604 22.11 14.51 -38.45
CA TRP A 604 22.82 15.61 -37.80
C TRP A 604 22.40 16.98 -38.33
N ALA A 605 22.12 17.07 -39.63
CA ALA A 605 21.63 18.29 -40.28
C ALA A 605 20.17 18.63 -39.94
N GLY A 606 19.41 17.69 -39.35
CA GLY A 606 17.99 17.82 -39.02
C GLY A 606 17.07 17.75 -40.22
N THR A 607 17.55 17.28 -41.37
CA THR A 607 16.77 17.26 -42.62
C THR A 607 15.73 16.14 -42.65
N ASP A 608 15.96 15.06 -41.90
CA ASP A 608 15.06 13.90 -41.76
C ASP A 608 13.90 14.14 -40.78
N ALA A 609 14.00 15.15 -39.93
CA ALA A 609 12.95 15.48 -38.96
C ALA A 609 11.67 16.01 -39.62
N TYR A 610 11.78 16.65 -40.80
CA TYR A 610 10.62 17.05 -41.57
C TYR A 610 9.82 15.84 -42.06
N ASP A 611 10.51 14.79 -42.53
CA ASP A 611 9.86 13.55 -42.97
C ASP A 611 9.25 12.77 -41.80
N ALA A 612 9.91 12.75 -40.65
CA ALA A 612 9.35 12.19 -39.42
C ALA A 612 8.06 12.91 -39.00
N TYR A 613 8.06 14.24 -39.03
CA TYR A 613 6.89 15.08 -38.70
C TYR A 613 5.75 14.93 -39.72
N THR A 614 6.08 14.85 -41.01
CA THR A 614 5.10 14.90 -42.11
C THR A 614 4.55 13.52 -42.49
N HIS A 615 5.38 12.49 -42.41
CA HIS A 615 5.06 11.13 -42.87
C HIS A 615 5.03 10.09 -41.75
N GLY A 616 5.45 10.44 -40.52
CA GLY A 616 5.48 9.53 -39.38
C GLY A 616 6.53 8.41 -39.50
N THR A 617 7.49 8.55 -40.42
CA THR A 617 8.52 7.55 -40.72
C THR A 617 9.89 8.20 -40.90
N THR A 618 10.93 7.50 -40.46
CA THR A 618 12.33 7.89 -40.59
C THR A 618 13.08 6.95 -41.53
N PRO A 619 14.25 7.34 -42.07
CA PRO A 619 15.13 6.41 -42.79
C PRO A 619 15.50 5.16 -41.98
N TYR A 620 15.46 5.24 -40.64
CA TYR A 620 15.72 4.12 -39.76
C TYR A 620 14.54 3.15 -39.67
N ASP A 621 13.30 3.65 -39.72
CA ASP A 621 12.10 2.80 -39.80
C ASP A 621 12.12 1.95 -41.08
N ASP A 622 12.56 2.54 -42.19
CA ASP A 622 12.73 1.81 -43.45
C ASP A 622 13.80 0.71 -43.34
N LEU A 623 14.91 0.95 -42.64
CA LEU A 623 15.93 -0.06 -42.40
C LEU A 623 15.38 -1.20 -41.53
N ILE A 624 14.65 -0.89 -40.45
CA ILE A 624 13.99 -1.88 -39.59
C ILE A 624 12.99 -2.71 -40.41
N ASN A 625 12.20 -2.07 -41.26
CA ASN A 625 11.23 -2.74 -42.13
C ASN A 625 11.91 -3.62 -43.18
N GLN A 626 13.05 -3.20 -43.73
CA GLN A 626 13.85 -4.01 -44.66
C GLN A 626 14.40 -5.26 -43.97
N ILE A 627 14.94 -5.14 -42.76
CA ILE A 627 15.41 -6.28 -41.95
C ILE A 627 14.25 -7.26 -41.70
N ALA A 628 13.07 -6.75 -41.32
CA ALA A 628 11.90 -7.61 -41.11
C ALA A 628 11.47 -8.34 -42.39
N ARG A 629 11.43 -7.63 -43.54
CA ARG A 629 11.02 -8.20 -44.84
C ARG A 629 12.02 -9.21 -45.40
N SER A 630 13.30 -9.09 -45.06
CA SER A 630 14.34 -10.03 -45.48
C SER A 630 14.43 -11.28 -44.59
N GLY A 631 13.57 -11.40 -43.58
CA GLY A 631 13.60 -12.50 -42.60
C GLY A 631 14.68 -12.35 -41.53
N GLY A 632 15.24 -11.14 -41.37
CA GLY A 632 16.15 -10.81 -40.28
C GLY A 632 15.47 -10.80 -38.91
N VAL A 633 16.28 -10.77 -37.85
CA VAL A 633 15.77 -10.82 -36.48
C VAL A 633 15.24 -9.46 -36.05
N VAL A 634 13.96 -9.42 -35.68
CA VAL A 634 13.30 -8.23 -35.13
C VAL A 634 12.58 -8.58 -33.84
N LEU A 635 12.61 -7.65 -32.87
CA LEU A 635 11.81 -7.72 -31.66
C LEU A 635 10.41 -7.21 -31.99
N THR A 636 9.37 -7.96 -31.62
CA THR A 636 7.97 -7.53 -31.77
C THR A 636 7.50 -6.87 -30.47
N LEU A 637 6.89 -5.70 -30.59
CA LEU A 637 6.29 -4.95 -29.48
C LEU A 637 4.77 -4.91 -29.66
N ALA A 638 4.11 -6.04 -29.38
CA ALA A 638 2.70 -6.24 -29.72
C ALA A 638 1.73 -5.24 -29.09
N LYS A 639 2.09 -4.64 -27.94
CA LYS A 639 1.28 -3.64 -27.24
C LYS A 639 1.57 -2.19 -27.69
N GLY A 640 2.51 -1.99 -28.63
CA GLY A 640 2.88 -0.65 -29.12
C GLY A 640 3.28 0.27 -27.98
N LYS A 641 2.61 1.43 -27.89
CA LYS A 641 2.79 2.41 -26.79
C LYS A 641 2.53 1.86 -25.38
N ASN A 642 1.69 0.82 -25.26
CA ASN A 642 1.35 0.20 -23.98
C ASN A 642 2.30 -0.97 -23.63
N THR A 643 3.47 -1.03 -24.28
CA THR A 643 4.48 -2.05 -23.96
C THR A 643 5.31 -1.60 -22.76
N PHE A 644 5.39 -2.46 -21.75
CA PHE A 644 6.25 -2.28 -20.58
C PHE A 644 7.40 -3.28 -20.55
N SER A 645 8.38 -3.05 -19.68
CA SER A 645 9.57 -3.90 -19.51
C SER A 645 9.30 -5.39 -19.45
N ASN A 646 8.24 -5.79 -18.73
CA ASN A 646 7.89 -7.20 -18.54
C ASN A 646 7.16 -7.82 -19.74
N ASP A 647 6.68 -7.01 -20.68
CA ASP A 647 6.02 -7.49 -21.91
C ASP A 647 7.02 -7.91 -22.99
N VAL A 648 8.28 -7.49 -22.85
CA VAL A 648 9.30 -7.71 -23.87
C VAL A 648 9.78 -9.16 -23.85
N THR A 649 9.48 -9.87 -24.93
CA THR A 649 10.01 -11.21 -25.20
C THR A 649 11.08 -11.12 -26.27
N TRP A 650 12.34 -11.34 -25.89
CA TRP A 650 13.47 -11.23 -26.82
C TRP A 650 13.44 -12.35 -27.88
N PRO A 651 13.62 -12.02 -29.18
CA PRO A 651 13.70 -13.00 -30.26
C PRO A 651 15.06 -13.73 -30.30
N VAL A 652 15.92 -13.48 -29.31
CA VAL A 652 17.26 -14.05 -29.16
C VAL A 652 17.44 -14.59 -27.75
N ALA A 653 18.24 -15.65 -27.63
CA ALA A 653 18.64 -16.19 -26.34
C ALA A 653 19.28 -15.12 -25.45
N GLU A 654 19.24 -15.34 -24.14
CA GLU A 654 19.94 -14.50 -23.17
C GLU A 654 21.45 -14.63 -23.40
N HIS A 655 22.01 -13.65 -24.13
CA HIS A 655 23.39 -13.57 -24.60
C HIS A 655 23.83 -14.74 -25.46
N TYR A 656 23.81 -14.52 -26.78
CA TYR A 656 24.62 -15.27 -27.74
C TYR A 656 26.09 -14.98 -27.43
N ARG A 657 26.74 -15.80 -26.59
CA ARG A 657 28.20 -15.89 -26.58
C ARG A 657 28.60 -16.83 -27.73
N ALA A 658 29.12 -16.26 -28.81
CA ALA A 658 30.03 -16.95 -29.71
C ALA A 658 31.43 -16.35 -29.52
#